data_AF-A0A975FMS0-F1
#
_entry.id   AF-A0A975FMS0-F1
#
_cell.length_a   1.000
_cell.length_b   1.000
_cell.length_c   1.000
_cell.angle_alpha   90.00
_cell.angle_beta   90.00
_cell.angle_gamma   90.00
#
_symmetry.space_group_name_H-M   'P 1'
#
loop_
_entity.id
_entity.type
_entity.pdbx_description
1 polymer ?
#
loop_
_entity_poly.entity_id
_entity_poly.type
_entity_poly.pdbx_seq_one_letter_code
_entity_poly.pdbx_strand_id
1 'polypeptide(L)'
;MPSPAPSRPRRRPSSRSLRRGIAAVLSGLLIAGAGLTAALAAPAAATAAESVSLGAVEARVSDHRGDVGKADATSANRGTTDGYCITYDPRDAQNAQTTWASASGESRTGHGIPSGDRACPKSLDMKQSVIGVRPAVEKIDAEPGTAFPIGQITHYNSPITTEGSSNYFGGTLSYRFADEPEAPLDFDWWLNETPNDAGRWNNGGVDDEFRFLNTVSDRVVEIDGRDYKLVITGFSNVEREKRDGKTAAGLCPAKPGDDIVTDWKTPENEKTTACLYAKFEAANELVVTKAVVGDPGFSQKTFDFASTSTIAGTAFDASAFKLQEGRSYAGSILTGEQVTITEEKLGKDWKFQGAVCADETGPIDVEVDKKGRSLTLTNPGATGTIACTVTNAYTASGALVIEKELVDAGAGYTGTGDAFEIAYACGAVTGTVALGPGESSETITGIPANTVCTVGEQPLDDALLGARFDWAAPAYGGDADAQGTVKIPADKTKTVVVTNTTVDLGPELGSLAVDKTLAGAAEGYVPSDSGTDFAVSWRCTGDDIEGELLGSLPVGTGSTVLSSEIPVGSTCEISEAAPSEALLADPSYVWAAPVVGDAVTIAAGEPASIGLVNTVERVFDLAITKQADLARANDRAVQAGDGFDYVLTVTNVQGGSVAGVTVTDSLPAELALDPTRPIAFEPAADWASTGTDRELVFTSSATHTAHTVVTIRVPVTVVEAAPAPLGEGSGEASDIDFADVVNTAVVSVPGDVDESNNTSTETTPQKQLDAHAFVQCENDVPWVNFGIETSNLAEEPTEATIAWTTADGRTATKTVPASAGRVLWPYAAVDENGVGIAWPGWRPAAEGDVVGQGTIVDAWEDLVKDTSLESYAFSSTTEPLLVTITVNPSQSFTATYPQATPACEVQRDSAISVTKTASVDAVKPGGEFSYALKVRNTGLGAASPVVLSDAIPAELKVTGISTAEAPAFPRWEGCAVTGADEAGFGGVVECTLVGPLGRGVTAPEVVLDVTVAPKLELLTLTNTAVACAAEYDPALPPAEATLCAEGSTTIAVGAPIALPAEADDPAGLASTGFAGGPWAWFAVVLLALGSGASAFVLSRRRRVTGTPEA
;
A
#
# COMPACT_ATOMS: atom_id res chain seq x y z
N MET A 1 60.16 49.85 43.90
CA MET A 1 60.53 50.06 42.48
C MET A 1 61.66 49.09 42.13
N PRO A 2 61.86 48.67 40.88
CA PRO A 2 60.83 48.18 39.94
C PRO A 2 61.27 46.94 39.10
N SER A 3 60.31 46.18 38.54
CA SER A 3 60.44 45.22 37.41
C SER A 3 61.38 44.00 37.56
N PRO A 4 61.38 42.99 36.64
CA PRO A 4 60.40 42.65 35.58
C PRO A 4 59.68 41.29 35.84
N ALA A 5 58.84 40.78 34.92
CA ALA A 5 58.14 39.49 35.09
C ALA A 5 57.77 38.75 33.77
N PRO A 6 57.89 37.41 33.72
CA PRO A 6 57.23 36.53 32.74
C PRO A 6 56.48 35.31 33.34
N SER A 7 55.67 34.64 32.51
CA SER A 7 55.21 33.22 32.56
C SER A 7 54.31 32.67 33.71
N ARG A 8 53.66 31.51 33.42
CA ARG A 8 52.75 30.66 34.26
C ARG A 8 53.47 30.07 35.51
N PRO A 9 52.83 29.44 36.56
CA PRO A 9 51.51 28.76 36.57
C PRO A 9 50.66 28.70 37.92
N ARG A 10 49.52 27.95 37.86
CA ARG A 10 48.83 27.12 38.91
C ARG A 10 47.99 27.72 40.09
N ARG A 11 46.76 27.17 40.17
CA ARG A 11 45.88 26.82 41.34
C ARG A 11 44.98 27.88 42.06
N ARG A 12 43.74 27.41 42.35
CA ARG A 12 42.68 27.86 43.31
C ARG A 12 43.18 27.87 44.80
N PRO A 13 42.44 28.35 45.84
CA PRO A 13 40.97 28.61 45.92
C PRO A 13 40.49 29.85 46.73
N SER A 14 39.14 29.97 46.88
CA SER A 14 38.40 30.58 48.02
C SER A 14 38.41 32.13 48.20
N SER A 15 37.42 32.79 48.81
CA SER A 15 35.99 32.49 49.09
C SER A 15 35.27 33.71 49.72
N ARG A 16 33.91 33.72 49.73
CA ARG A 16 33.02 34.44 50.69
C ARG A 16 33.02 35.99 50.59
N SER A 17 31.99 36.75 51.01
CA SER A 17 30.66 36.46 51.59
C SER A 17 29.77 37.73 51.74
N LEU A 18 28.43 37.59 51.69
CA LEU A 18 27.35 38.30 52.47
C LEU A 18 27.33 39.86 52.47
N ARG A 19 26.21 40.63 52.49
CA ARG A 19 24.73 40.47 52.64
C ARG A 19 24.04 41.77 52.11
N ARG A 20 22.72 42.07 52.15
CA ARG A 20 21.53 41.55 52.88
C ARG A 20 20.40 41.18 51.87
N GLY A 21 19.09 41.51 51.88
CA GLY A 21 18.15 42.32 52.71
C GLY A 21 18.03 43.80 52.31
N ILE A 22 16.87 44.48 52.31
CA ILE A 22 15.45 44.18 52.66
C ILE A 22 14.60 44.95 51.62
N ALA A 23 13.60 44.46 50.85
CA ALA A 23 12.51 43.45 50.96
C ALA A 23 11.11 44.08 51.19
N ALA A 24 10.05 43.32 50.83
CA ALA A 24 8.61 43.66 50.73
C ALA A 24 8.15 44.21 49.35
N VAL A 25 7.01 43.79 48.78
CA VAL A 25 6.13 42.62 49.04
C VAL A 25 5.54 42.14 47.69
N LEU A 26 5.18 40.85 47.58
CA LEU A 26 4.65 40.24 46.35
C LEU A 26 3.44 39.35 46.71
N SER A 27 2.33 39.47 45.98
CA SER A 27 1.15 38.59 46.03
C SER A 27 0.36 38.76 44.72
N GLY A 28 0.08 37.76 43.89
CA GLY A 28 0.57 36.38 43.88
C GLY A 28 -0.49 35.33 44.22
N LEU A 29 -0.87 34.52 43.22
CA LEU A 29 -1.42 33.19 43.41
C LEU A 29 -0.75 32.24 42.41
N LEU A 30 -0.41 31.04 42.88
CA LEU A 30 0.37 30.05 42.15
C LEU A 30 -0.24 28.67 42.45
N ILE A 31 -0.56 27.89 41.42
CA ILE A 31 -0.86 26.46 41.60
C ILE A 31 0.47 25.70 41.56
N ALA A 32 0.61 24.71 42.43
CA ALA A 32 1.92 24.18 42.81
C ALA A 32 2.46 23.11 41.83
N GLY A 33 3.66 23.33 41.30
CA GLY A 33 4.44 22.29 40.65
C GLY A 33 5.12 21.38 41.68
N ALA A 34 4.82 20.08 41.65
CA ALA A 34 5.55 19.07 42.41
C ALA A 34 6.84 18.69 41.66
N GLY A 35 8.00 19.09 42.19
CA GLY A 35 9.29 18.85 41.55
C GLY A 35 9.74 17.39 41.68
N LEU A 36 9.72 16.63 40.59
CA LEU A 36 10.39 15.34 40.49
C LEU A 36 11.75 15.54 39.80
N THR A 37 12.85 15.37 40.54
CA THR A 37 14.21 15.48 39.96
C THR A 37 14.56 14.19 39.23
N ALA A 38 14.12 14.08 37.97
CA ALA A 38 14.65 13.08 37.05
C ALA A 38 16.17 13.29 36.91
N ALA A 39 16.95 12.20 36.96
CA ALA A 39 18.36 12.27 36.66
C ALA A 39 18.55 12.51 35.15
N LEU A 40 19.60 13.24 34.78
CA LEU A 40 20.06 13.31 33.40
C LEU A 40 20.55 11.93 32.98
N ALA A 41 19.66 11.13 32.37
CA ALA A 41 20.09 10.06 31.49
C ALA A 41 20.93 10.69 30.37
N ALA A 42 22.02 10.04 29.99
CA ALA A 42 22.58 10.27 28.67
C ALA A 42 21.50 9.87 27.64
N PRO A 43 21.45 10.49 26.45
CA PRO A 43 20.61 9.95 25.37
C PRO A 43 20.95 8.46 25.21
N ALA A 44 19.92 7.62 25.13
CA ALA A 44 20.13 6.23 24.78
C ALA A 44 20.87 6.21 23.44
N ALA A 45 21.97 5.45 23.35
CA ALA A 45 22.56 5.18 22.05
C ALA A 45 21.46 4.51 21.22
N ALA A 46 21.18 5.07 20.03
CA ALA A 46 20.23 4.46 19.12
C ALA A 46 20.61 2.98 18.95
N THR A 47 19.65 2.10 19.18
CA THR A 47 19.75 0.72 18.69
C THR A 47 20.01 0.81 17.19
N ALA A 48 21.07 0.16 16.71
CA ALA A 48 21.34 0.10 15.28
C ALA A 48 20.08 -0.41 14.57
N ALA A 49 19.70 0.22 13.47
CA ALA A 49 18.52 -0.21 12.74
C ALA A 49 18.80 -1.59 12.13
N GLU A 50 17.79 -2.45 12.10
CA GLU A 50 17.92 -3.74 11.43
C GLU A 50 18.07 -3.51 9.92
N SER A 51 18.86 -4.33 9.25
CA SER A 51 19.17 -4.12 7.83
C SER A 51 17.97 -4.51 6.96
N VAL A 52 17.37 -3.54 6.29
CA VAL A 52 16.19 -3.73 5.44
C VAL A 52 16.64 -4.33 4.11
N SER A 53 16.22 -5.55 3.83
CA SER A 53 16.48 -6.22 2.54
C SER A 53 15.42 -5.79 1.53
N LEU A 54 15.69 -4.71 0.80
CA LEU A 54 14.86 -4.28 -0.32
C LEU A 54 15.16 -5.18 -1.53
N GLY A 55 14.11 -5.48 -2.30
CA GLY A 55 14.15 -6.49 -3.34
C GLY A 55 15.01 -6.14 -4.56
N ALA A 56 14.77 -6.83 -5.68
CA ALA A 56 15.69 -6.77 -6.80
C ALA A 56 15.64 -5.41 -7.51
N VAL A 57 16.76 -4.67 -7.49
CA VAL A 57 16.79 -3.31 -8.03
C VAL A 57 17.00 -3.31 -9.54
N GLU A 58 16.15 -2.56 -10.23
CA GLU A 58 16.27 -2.26 -11.66
C GLU A 58 16.40 -0.76 -11.91
N ALA A 59 17.02 -0.40 -13.04
CA ALA A 59 17.18 0.98 -13.49
C ALA A 59 16.80 1.17 -14.96
N ARG A 60 16.22 2.33 -15.31
CA ARG A 60 15.96 2.79 -16.68
C ARG A 60 16.32 4.26 -16.87
N VAL A 61 16.43 4.72 -18.12
CA VAL A 61 16.54 6.14 -18.45
C VAL A 61 15.40 6.56 -19.36
N SER A 62 14.74 7.68 -19.04
CA SER A 62 13.53 8.20 -19.70
C SER A 62 13.60 9.73 -19.89
N ASP A 63 12.66 10.28 -20.67
CA ASP A 63 12.48 11.72 -20.94
C ASP A 63 13.77 12.51 -21.30
N HIS A 64 14.73 11.83 -21.96
CA HIS A 64 15.98 12.47 -22.40
C HIS A 64 15.66 13.50 -23.49
N ARG A 65 16.15 14.73 -23.24
CA ARG A 65 15.82 15.97 -23.95
C ARG A 65 17.05 16.89 -24.01
N GLY A 66 17.05 17.79 -25.00
CA GLY A 66 18.09 18.81 -25.19
C GLY A 66 17.64 20.21 -24.74
N ASP A 67 18.61 21.11 -24.58
CA ASP A 67 18.50 22.49 -24.07
C ASP A 67 18.03 22.62 -22.60
N VAL A 68 18.42 21.66 -21.76
CA VAL A 68 18.07 21.63 -20.34
C VAL A 68 18.87 22.67 -19.55
N GLY A 69 18.21 23.69 -19.00
CA GLY A 69 18.86 24.62 -18.07
C GLY A 69 19.32 25.97 -18.64
N LYS A 70 18.81 26.42 -19.79
CA LYS A 70 18.57 27.87 -19.92
C LYS A 70 17.51 28.27 -18.88
N ALA A 71 17.66 29.45 -18.25
CA ALA A 71 16.89 29.87 -17.08
C ALA A 71 15.40 30.26 -17.35
N ASP A 72 14.78 29.64 -18.36
CA ASP A 72 13.37 29.84 -18.78
C ASP A 72 12.77 28.51 -19.29
N ALA A 73 13.32 27.36 -18.85
CA ALA A 73 12.88 26.02 -19.25
C ALA A 73 11.60 25.59 -18.51
N THR A 74 10.49 26.31 -18.73
CA THR A 74 9.16 25.84 -18.32
C THR A 74 8.70 24.66 -19.19
N SER A 75 7.74 23.87 -18.70
CA SER A 75 7.41 22.52 -19.17
C SER A 75 6.69 22.41 -20.54
N ALA A 76 6.93 23.34 -21.46
CA ALA A 76 6.18 23.51 -22.71
C ALA A 76 6.68 22.68 -23.91
N ASN A 77 7.92 22.17 -23.88
CA ASN A 77 8.54 21.39 -24.98
C ASN A 77 8.84 19.94 -24.57
N ARG A 78 7.80 19.14 -24.27
CA ARG A 78 7.94 17.67 -24.24
C ARG A 78 7.79 17.14 -25.67
N GLY A 79 8.86 16.57 -26.23
CA GLY A 79 9.00 16.27 -27.67
C GLY A 79 9.37 17.52 -28.49
N THR A 80 10.16 17.42 -29.57
CA THR A 80 10.39 16.25 -30.44
C THR A 80 11.87 15.84 -30.56
N THR A 81 12.11 14.68 -31.18
CA THR A 81 13.42 14.03 -31.43
C THR A 81 14.32 14.75 -32.45
N ASP A 82 13.79 15.70 -33.20
CA ASP A 82 14.20 15.98 -34.59
C ASP A 82 15.30 17.05 -34.70
N GLY A 83 16.35 16.93 -33.88
CA GLY A 83 17.52 17.82 -33.90
C GLY A 83 18.61 17.52 -32.85
N TYR A 84 18.28 16.69 -31.84
CA TYR A 84 19.21 16.22 -30.80
C TYR A 84 19.64 14.76 -30.95
N CYS A 85 19.08 14.03 -31.93
CA CYS A 85 19.45 12.66 -32.28
C CYS A 85 19.39 11.65 -31.12
N ILE A 86 18.37 11.76 -30.28
CA ILE A 86 18.27 10.98 -29.04
C ILE A 86 17.89 9.52 -29.32
N THR A 87 18.62 8.59 -28.71
CA THR A 87 18.49 7.13 -28.87
C THR A 87 18.45 6.43 -27.51
N TYR A 88 18.01 5.16 -27.50
CA TYR A 88 17.89 4.31 -26.31
C TYR A 88 18.32 2.87 -26.65
N ASP A 89 18.89 2.16 -25.67
CA ASP A 89 19.26 0.74 -25.75
C ASP A 89 19.35 0.12 -24.34
N PRO A 90 18.68 -1.01 -24.03
CA PRO A 90 17.57 -1.61 -24.78
C PRO A 90 16.38 -0.65 -24.82
N ARG A 91 15.77 -0.45 -26.00
CA ARG A 91 14.70 0.54 -26.19
C ARG A 91 13.30 -0.03 -25.91
N ASP A 92 12.50 0.73 -25.16
CA ASP A 92 11.04 0.52 -25.04
C ASP A 92 10.35 0.74 -26.40
N ALA A 93 9.47 -0.20 -26.79
CA ALA A 93 8.85 -0.22 -28.12
C ALA A 93 7.66 0.75 -28.27
N GLN A 94 7.14 1.29 -27.17
CA GLN A 94 5.97 2.14 -27.07
C GLN A 94 6.36 3.60 -26.73
N ASN A 95 7.41 3.78 -25.92
CA ASN A 95 7.77 5.03 -25.27
C ASN A 95 9.17 5.56 -25.68
N ALA A 96 9.50 6.77 -25.23
CA ALA A 96 10.83 7.37 -25.38
C ALA A 96 11.68 7.13 -24.12
N GLN A 97 12.04 5.86 -23.88
CA GLN A 97 12.82 5.41 -22.73
C GLN A 97 13.55 4.09 -23.02
N THR A 98 14.43 3.67 -22.12
CA THR A 98 14.92 2.28 -22.08
C THR A 98 13.88 1.35 -21.46
N THR A 99 14.00 0.04 -21.71
CA THR A 99 13.40 -0.93 -20.78
C THR A 99 14.13 -0.87 -19.43
N TRP A 100 13.58 -1.54 -18.42
CA TRP A 100 14.28 -1.76 -17.17
C TRP A 100 15.48 -2.71 -17.36
N ALA A 101 16.52 -2.53 -16.55
CA ALA A 101 17.70 -3.39 -16.49
C ALA A 101 18.11 -3.66 -15.04
N SER A 102 18.30 -4.94 -14.69
CA SER A 102 18.89 -5.39 -13.43
C SER A 102 20.41 -5.23 -13.41
N ALA A 103 21.07 -5.59 -12.31
CA ALA A 103 22.53 -5.50 -12.14
C ALA A 103 23.38 -6.27 -13.20
N SER A 104 22.78 -7.18 -13.97
CA SER A 104 23.45 -7.85 -15.09
C SER A 104 23.41 -7.05 -16.41
N GLY A 105 22.49 -6.10 -16.55
CA GLY A 105 22.28 -5.27 -17.75
C GLY A 105 22.79 -3.84 -17.60
N GLU A 106 22.64 -3.02 -18.63
CA GLU A 106 22.89 -1.57 -18.57
C GLU A 106 21.86 -0.85 -19.46
N SER A 107 21.09 0.05 -18.87
CA SER A 107 20.13 0.92 -19.55
C SER A 107 20.86 2.15 -20.09
N ARG A 108 20.86 2.36 -21.41
CA ARG A 108 21.60 3.43 -22.10
C ARG A 108 20.70 4.38 -22.87
N THR A 109 21.07 5.66 -22.85
CA THR A 109 20.57 6.66 -23.79
C THR A 109 21.73 7.44 -24.43
N GLY A 110 21.60 7.77 -25.72
CA GLY A 110 22.62 8.50 -26.47
C GLY A 110 22.05 9.73 -27.16
N HIS A 111 22.91 10.68 -27.48
CA HIS A 111 22.56 11.96 -28.12
C HIS A 111 23.59 12.39 -29.17
N GLY A 112 23.20 13.31 -30.04
CA GLY A 112 24.05 13.90 -31.07
C GLY A 112 24.30 13.04 -32.32
N ILE A 113 24.84 13.69 -33.36
CA ILE A 113 25.39 13.04 -34.56
C ILE A 113 26.85 12.70 -34.27
N PRO A 114 27.30 11.43 -34.39
CA PRO A 114 28.70 11.07 -34.25
C PRO A 114 29.65 11.89 -35.13
N SER A 115 30.79 12.34 -34.59
CA SER A 115 31.76 13.14 -35.35
C SER A 115 32.25 12.42 -36.61
N GLY A 116 31.88 12.97 -37.78
CA GLY A 116 32.21 12.44 -39.11
C GLY A 116 30.99 11.95 -39.90
N ASP A 117 29.90 11.61 -39.22
CA ASP A 117 28.62 11.25 -39.83
C ASP A 117 27.81 12.52 -40.23
N ARG A 118 26.61 12.37 -40.81
CA ARG A 118 25.84 13.48 -41.44
C ARG A 118 24.33 13.44 -41.18
N ALA A 119 23.86 12.60 -40.28
CA ALA A 119 22.45 12.44 -39.91
C ALA A 119 22.37 11.71 -38.57
N CYS A 120 21.27 11.89 -37.84
CA CYS A 120 21.01 11.11 -36.63
C CYS A 120 21.02 9.59 -36.92
N PRO A 121 21.64 8.77 -36.05
CA PRO A 121 21.47 7.32 -36.10
C PRO A 121 20.03 6.93 -35.72
N LYS A 122 19.58 5.75 -36.15
CA LYS A 122 18.20 5.24 -35.93
C LYS A 122 18.05 4.33 -34.71
N SER A 123 19.17 3.94 -34.14
CA SER A 123 19.36 3.10 -32.96
C SER A 123 20.60 3.64 -32.25
N LEU A 124 20.79 3.32 -30.97
CA LEU A 124 21.96 3.79 -30.23
C LEU A 124 23.26 3.29 -30.90
N ASP A 125 24.20 4.21 -31.11
CA ASP A 125 25.54 3.94 -31.65
C ASP A 125 26.55 4.42 -30.61
N MET A 126 27.51 3.57 -30.20
CA MET A 126 28.55 3.92 -29.23
C MET A 126 29.61 4.92 -29.77
N LYS A 127 29.35 5.54 -30.92
CA LYS A 127 30.00 6.78 -31.39
C LYS A 127 29.21 8.06 -31.07
N GLN A 128 27.97 7.94 -30.60
CA GLN A 128 27.26 9.02 -29.90
C GLN A 128 27.91 9.23 -28.54
N SER A 129 27.68 10.39 -27.94
CA SER A 129 27.80 10.52 -26.49
C SER A 129 26.65 9.76 -25.83
N VAL A 130 26.95 8.93 -24.83
CA VAL A 130 26.01 7.95 -24.25
C VAL A 130 26.13 7.91 -22.74
N ILE A 131 25.01 8.12 -22.04
CA ILE A 131 24.84 7.86 -20.61
C ILE A 131 24.26 6.46 -20.43
N GLY A 132 24.94 5.62 -19.66
CA GLY A 132 24.50 4.29 -19.25
C GLY A 132 24.32 4.19 -17.74
N VAL A 133 23.36 3.38 -17.29
CA VAL A 133 23.15 3.08 -15.87
C VAL A 133 22.90 1.59 -15.64
N ARG A 134 23.42 1.08 -14.52
CA ARG A 134 23.31 -0.32 -14.10
C ARG A 134 23.14 -0.39 -12.58
N PRO A 135 22.16 -1.12 -12.02
CA PRO A 135 22.09 -1.37 -10.57
C PRO A 135 23.38 -1.98 -10.03
N ALA A 136 23.80 -1.59 -8.82
CA ALA A 136 25.10 -1.98 -8.27
C ALA A 136 25.16 -3.44 -7.76
N VAL A 137 24.00 -3.99 -7.40
CA VAL A 137 23.78 -5.27 -6.73
C VAL A 137 22.38 -5.82 -7.08
N GLU A 138 22.17 -7.13 -6.95
CA GLU A 138 20.90 -7.78 -7.27
C GLU A 138 19.82 -7.69 -6.18
N LYS A 139 20.18 -7.27 -4.96
CA LYS A 139 19.30 -6.87 -3.84
C LYS A 139 20.00 -5.78 -3.03
N ILE A 140 19.26 -4.91 -2.34
CA ILE A 140 19.86 -3.84 -1.49
C ILE A 140 19.51 -4.08 -0.01
N ASP A 141 20.51 -4.51 0.75
CA ASP A 141 20.46 -4.51 2.22
C ASP A 141 20.87 -3.11 2.72
N ALA A 142 19.90 -2.30 3.16
CA ALA A 142 20.12 -0.92 3.62
C ALA A 142 19.80 -0.74 5.10
N GLU A 143 20.71 -0.10 5.85
CA GLU A 143 20.40 0.48 7.16
C GLU A 143 19.99 1.95 6.95
N PRO A 144 18.78 2.39 7.38
CA PRO A 144 18.37 3.79 7.22
C PRO A 144 19.37 4.79 7.83
N GLY A 145 19.61 5.89 7.12
CA GLY A 145 20.66 6.87 7.41
C GLY A 145 22.07 6.49 6.91
N THR A 146 22.35 5.21 6.63
CA THR A 146 23.63 4.75 6.08
C THR A 146 23.61 4.78 4.54
N ALA A 147 24.73 5.23 3.94
CA ALA A 147 24.89 5.25 2.49
C ALA A 147 25.33 3.89 1.90
N PHE A 148 24.62 3.44 0.87
CA PHE A 148 24.83 2.19 0.12
C PHE A 148 24.95 2.47 -1.39
N PRO A 149 25.61 1.60 -2.18
CA PRO A 149 25.67 1.76 -3.63
C PRO A 149 24.34 1.34 -4.27
N ILE A 150 23.66 2.26 -4.96
CA ILE A 150 22.43 1.94 -5.70
C ILE A 150 22.72 1.55 -7.16
N GLY A 151 23.74 2.17 -7.77
CA GLY A 151 24.06 1.95 -9.18
C GLY A 151 25.50 2.23 -9.54
N GLN A 152 25.88 1.79 -10.74
CA GLN A 152 26.98 2.37 -11.51
C GLN A 152 26.38 3.23 -12.62
N ILE A 153 26.94 4.43 -12.80
CA ILE A 153 26.64 5.28 -13.95
C ILE A 153 27.90 5.39 -14.83
N THR A 154 27.69 5.34 -16.15
CA THR A 154 28.73 5.38 -17.15
C THR A 154 28.49 6.55 -18.09
N HIS A 155 29.47 7.41 -18.28
CA HIS A 155 29.51 8.32 -19.44
C HIS A 155 30.51 7.77 -20.47
N TYR A 156 29.99 7.31 -21.60
CA TYR A 156 30.75 6.97 -22.79
C TYR A 156 30.90 8.23 -23.67
N ASN A 157 31.63 9.23 -23.17
CA ASN A 157 31.81 10.47 -23.93
C ASN A 157 32.50 10.15 -25.28
N SER A 158 31.85 10.55 -26.37
CA SER A 158 32.38 10.52 -27.73
C SER A 158 32.03 11.83 -28.45
N PRO A 159 32.96 12.46 -29.19
CA PRO A 159 32.68 13.73 -29.85
C PRO A 159 31.48 13.69 -30.79
N ILE A 160 30.50 14.54 -30.53
CA ILE A 160 29.30 14.72 -31.36
C ILE A 160 29.26 16.07 -32.07
N THR A 161 28.37 16.16 -33.04
CA THR A 161 27.84 17.42 -33.56
C THR A 161 26.32 17.46 -33.37
N THR A 162 25.80 18.62 -32.99
CA THR A 162 24.36 18.86 -32.79
C THR A 162 23.80 19.75 -33.91
N GLU A 163 22.54 19.53 -34.30
CA GLU A 163 21.82 20.49 -35.16
C GLU A 163 21.11 21.58 -34.33
N GLY A 164 20.82 21.29 -33.06
CA GLY A 164 20.30 22.25 -32.09
C GLY A 164 21.38 23.19 -31.51
N SER A 165 20.99 24.42 -31.19
CA SER A 165 21.86 25.49 -30.68
C SER A 165 22.17 25.41 -29.18
N SER A 166 22.26 24.19 -28.63
CA SER A 166 22.54 23.95 -27.22
C SER A 166 23.43 22.74 -26.99
N ASN A 167 24.16 22.83 -25.89
CA ASN A 167 25.14 21.87 -25.38
C ASN A 167 24.66 21.17 -24.10
N TYR A 168 23.45 21.50 -23.64
CA TYR A 168 22.89 20.96 -22.40
C TYR A 168 21.88 19.87 -22.69
N PHE A 169 22.08 18.71 -22.07
CA PHE A 169 21.23 17.53 -22.13
C PHE A 169 20.73 17.20 -20.73
N GLY A 170 19.70 16.38 -20.65
CA GLY A 170 19.13 15.93 -19.39
C GLY A 170 17.95 15.00 -19.61
N GLY A 171 17.53 14.32 -18.57
CA GLY A 171 16.44 13.34 -18.60
C GLY A 171 16.16 12.85 -17.19
N THR A 172 15.41 11.76 -17.07
CA THR A 172 15.07 11.14 -15.78
C THR A 172 15.77 9.79 -15.66
N LEU A 173 16.37 9.53 -14.50
CA LEU A 173 16.89 8.23 -14.10
C LEU A 173 15.93 7.63 -13.09
N SER A 174 15.22 6.56 -13.49
CA SER A 174 14.33 5.82 -12.58
C SER A 174 15.05 4.62 -11.99
N TYR A 175 14.87 4.39 -10.69
CA TYR A 175 15.08 3.09 -10.04
C TYR A 175 13.74 2.49 -9.62
N ARG A 176 13.65 1.16 -9.50
CA ARG A 176 12.53 0.46 -8.84
C ARG A 176 13.02 -0.81 -8.15
N PHE A 177 12.22 -1.30 -7.21
CA PHE A 177 12.32 -2.68 -6.70
C PHE A 177 11.40 -3.56 -7.55
N ALA A 178 11.81 -4.79 -7.88
CA ALA A 178 11.09 -5.67 -8.81
C ALA A 178 9.74 -6.18 -8.24
N ASP A 179 9.66 -6.21 -6.92
CA ASP A 179 8.51 -6.40 -6.04
C ASP A 179 7.51 -5.22 -6.08
N GLU A 180 7.97 -4.01 -6.44
CA GLU A 180 7.13 -2.82 -6.63
C GLU A 180 7.22 -2.27 -8.08
N PRO A 181 6.83 -3.06 -9.10
CA PRO A 181 7.18 -2.77 -10.49
C PRO A 181 6.58 -1.46 -11.04
N GLU A 182 5.50 -0.95 -10.45
CA GLU A 182 4.78 0.24 -10.93
C GLU A 182 5.21 1.56 -10.26
N ALA A 183 6.03 1.52 -9.19
CA ALA A 183 6.26 2.65 -8.29
C ALA A 183 7.74 3.12 -8.25
N PRO A 184 8.25 3.77 -9.32
CA PRO A 184 9.65 4.16 -9.43
C PRO A 184 10.07 5.26 -8.45
N LEU A 185 11.40 5.40 -8.31
CA LEU A 185 12.10 6.48 -7.61
C LEU A 185 12.88 7.29 -8.67
N ASP A 186 12.41 8.49 -8.99
CA ASP A 186 12.88 9.26 -10.14
C ASP A 186 13.87 10.39 -9.77
N PHE A 187 14.99 10.44 -10.49
CA PHE A 187 16.05 11.44 -10.34
C PHE A 187 16.37 12.10 -11.69
N ASP A 188 15.98 13.36 -11.86
CA ASP A 188 16.29 14.15 -13.05
C ASP A 188 17.79 14.50 -13.06
N TRP A 189 18.42 14.34 -14.22
CA TRP A 189 19.85 14.57 -14.43
C TRP A 189 20.11 15.61 -15.51
N TRP A 190 21.32 16.18 -15.46
CA TRP A 190 21.81 17.22 -16.35
C TRP A 190 23.24 16.94 -16.78
N LEU A 191 23.50 17.14 -18.06
CA LEU A 191 24.81 16.99 -18.70
C LEU A 191 25.12 18.26 -19.50
N ASN A 192 26.29 18.85 -19.27
CA ASN A 192 26.89 19.86 -20.14
C ASN A 192 27.93 19.20 -21.04
N GLU A 193 27.53 18.94 -22.28
CA GLU A 193 28.32 18.31 -23.33
C GLU A 193 29.09 19.37 -24.11
N THR A 194 30.41 19.40 -24.04
CA THR A 194 31.23 20.42 -24.70
C THR A 194 31.85 19.89 -26.00
N PRO A 195 32.04 20.72 -27.06
CA PRO A 195 32.46 20.19 -28.37
C PRO A 195 33.94 19.73 -28.44
N ASN A 196 34.69 19.96 -27.35
CA ASN A 196 36.10 19.64 -27.10
C ASN A 196 37.09 19.75 -28.28
N ASP A 197 36.83 20.63 -29.25
CA ASP A 197 37.80 21.02 -30.25
C ASP A 197 38.92 21.82 -29.58
N ALA A 198 40.11 21.23 -29.50
CA ALA A 198 41.30 21.84 -28.90
C ALA A 198 41.86 22.95 -29.81
N GLY A 199 41.10 24.04 -29.95
CA GLY A 199 41.46 25.23 -30.69
C GLY A 199 42.80 25.79 -30.22
N ARG A 200 43.61 26.27 -31.17
CA ARG A 200 45.07 26.51 -31.07
C ARG A 200 45.54 27.56 -30.03
N TRP A 201 44.68 27.97 -29.11
CA TRP A 201 44.91 29.04 -28.13
C TRP A 201 44.39 28.77 -26.71
N ASN A 202 43.69 27.65 -26.46
CA ASN A 202 43.28 27.27 -25.10
C ASN A 202 44.02 25.99 -24.65
N ASN A 203 44.50 25.99 -23.41
CA ASN A 203 45.45 24.98 -22.93
C ASN A 203 44.75 24.02 -21.95
N GLY A 204 44.01 23.07 -22.52
CA GLY A 204 43.10 22.15 -21.84
C GLY A 204 41.74 22.13 -22.54
N GLY A 205 41.26 20.94 -22.89
CA GLY A 205 39.84 20.72 -23.15
C GLY A 205 39.04 20.89 -21.85
N VAL A 206 37.71 20.95 -21.97
CA VAL A 206 36.82 21.07 -20.81
C VAL A 206 36.20 19.69 -20.61
N ASP A 207 36.53 19.02 -19.51
CA ASP A 207 35.82 17.79 -19.13
C ASP A 207 34.33 18.13 -18.95
N ASP A 208 33.47 17.34 -19.60
CA ASP A 208 32.02 17.49 -19.54
C ASP A 208 31.50 17.25 -18.13
N GLU A 209 30.32 17.81 -17.83
CA GLU A 209 29.81 17.91 -16.46
C GLU A 209 28.45 17.27 -16.31
N PHE A 210 28.39 16.17 -15.56
CA PHE A 210 27.15 15.49 -15.22
C PHE A 210 26.82 15.68 -13.74
N ARG A 211 25.54 15.88 -13.43
CA ARG A 211 24.99 15.96 -12.06
C ARG A 211 23.49 15.68 -12.04
N PHE A 212 22.92 15.51 -10.86
CA PHE A 212 21.48 15.49 -10.66
C PHE A 212 20.90 16.89 -10.45
N LEU A 213 19.62 17.06 -10.81
CA LEU A 213 18.82 18.27 -10.61
C LEU A 213 17.98 18.19 -9.32
N ASN A 214 17.44 17.02 -8.99
CA ASN A 214 16.95 16.69 -7.65
C ASN A 214 17.81 15.60 -7.02
N THR A 215 18.11 15.72 -5.72
CA THR A 215 18.88 14.70 -4.98
C THR A 215 18.01 13.77 -4.13
N VAL A 216 16.70 13.98 -4.14
CA VAL A 216 15.71 13.29 -3.30
C VAL A 216 14.60 12.73 -4.19
N SER A 217 14.14 11.51 -3.91
CA SER A 217 13.00 10.91 -4.60
C SER A 217 11.71 11.72 -4.42
N ASP A 218 10.89 11.76 -5.46
CA ASP A 218 9.53 12.28 -5.43
C ASP A 218 8.61 11.41 -4.55
N ARG A 219 8.68 10.09 -4.73
CA ARG A 219 8.00 9.07 -3.91
C ARG A 219 8.61 8.93 -2.50
N VAL A 220 7.74 8.57 -1.55
CA VAL A 220 8.06 8.09 -0.19
C VAL A 220 8.04 6.55 -0.18
N VAL A 221 8.94 5.95 0.59
CA VAL A 221 9.00 4.51 0.87
C VAL A 221 8.77 4.33 2.37
N GLU A 222 7.78 3.54 2.75
CA GLU A 222 7.56 3.19 4.16
C GLU A 222 8.49 2.04 4.55
N ILE A 223 9.11 2.14 5.73
CA ILE A 223 9.95 1.09 6.32
C ILE A 223 9.61 1.04 7.81
N ASP A 224 9.24 -0.13 8.32
CA ASP A 224 8.86 -0.38 9.72
C ASP A 224 7.81 0.61 10.28
N GLY A 225 6.83 1.02 9.47
CA GLY A 225 5.80 1.99 9.87
C GLY A 225 6.28 3.45 9.91
N ARG A 226 7.35 3.80 9.20
CA ARG A 226 7.89 5.17 9.09
C ARG A 226 8.23 5.54 7.65
N ASP A 227 7.90 6.78 7.28
CA ASP A 227 8.25 7.38 5.99
C ASP A 227 9.76 7.62 5.83
N TYR A 228 10.30 7.20 4.69
CA TYR A 228 11.64 7.55 4.22
C TYR A 228 11.60 8.06 2.78
N LYS A 229 12.61 8.85 2.41
CA LYS A 229 12.91 9.13 1.00
C LYS A 229 14.32 8.68 0.65
N LEU A 230 14.49 8.30 -0.61
CA LEU A 230 15.79 7.91 -1.15
C LEU A 230 16.56 9.19 -1.52
N VAL A 231 17.72 9.39 -0.90
CA VAL A 231 18.59 10.55 -1.10
C VAL A 231 19.88 10.12 -1.77
N ILE A 232 20.17 10.66 -2.95
CA ILE A 232 21.46 10.55 -3.62
C ILE A 232 22.52 11.30 -2.81
N THR A 233 23.50 10.57 -2.28
CA THR A 233 24.65 11.18 -1.58
C THR A 233 25.73 11.66 -2.54
N GLY A 234 25.77 11.12 -3.77
CA GLY A 234 26.70 11.49 -4.83
C GLY A 234 27.47 10.31 -5.41
N PHE A 235 28.47 10.62 -6.22
CA PHE A 235 29.35 9.67 -6.91
C PHE A 235 30.64 9.44 -6.14
N SER A 236 31.13 8.20 -6.12
CA SER A 236 32.49 7.86 -5.67
C SER A 236 33.08 6.74 -6.53
N ASN A 237 34.37 6.44 -6.37
CA ASN A 237 35.14 5.54 -7.24
C ASN A 237 35.04 5.92 -8.73
N VAL A 238 35.32 7.19 -9.05
CA VAL A 238 35.33 7.72 -10.42
C VAL A 238 36.54 7.15 -11.19
N GLU A 239 36.31 6.11 -11.98
CA GLU A 239 37.33 5.49 -12.82
C GLU A 239 37.25 5.98 -14.28
N ARG A 240 38.43 6.25 -14.87
CA ARG A 240 38.60 6.65 -16.28
C ARG A 240 39.27 5.53 -17.06
N GLU A 241 38.49 4.79 -17.83
CA GLU A 241 39.00 3.81 -18.79
C GLU A 241 39.21 4.51 -20.14
N LYS A 242 40.49 4.70 -20.50
CA LYS A 242 40.87 5.02 -21.89
C LYS A 242 40.43 3.89 -22.82
N ARG A 243 40.28 4.17 -24.11
CA ARG A 243 39.90 3.23 -25.19
C ARG A 243 41.00 2.16 -25.49
N ASP A 244 41.78 1.80 -24.47
CA ASP A 244 43.00 1.00 -24.46
C ASP A 244 42.76 -0.44 -23.91
N GLY A 245 41.59 -0.69 -23.30
CA GLY A 245 41.20 -2.00 -22.77
C GLY A 245 41.82 -2.33 -21.40
N LYS A 246 41.46 -1.57 -20.38
CA LYS A 246 41.82 -1.82 -18.98
C LYS A 246 40.56 -1.72 -18.12
N THR A 247 39.90 -2.87 -18.00
CA THR A 247 38.68 -3.13 -17.22
C THR A 247 38.41 -2.12 -16.11
N ALA A 248 37.42 -1.25 -16.33
CA ALA A 248 36.81 -0.45 -15.26
C ALA A 248 36.30 -1.33 -14.10
N ALA A 249 36.26 -0.72 -12.92
CA ALA A 249 35.73 -1.13 -11.62
C ALA A 249 35.03 -2.49 -11.51
N GLY A 250 35.44 -3.24 -10.48
CA GLY A 250 34.62 -4.33 -9.93
C GLY A 250 33.32 -3.81 -9.29
N LEU A 251 32.60 -4.72 -8.61
CA LEU A 251 31.39 -4.39 -7.86
C LEU A 251 31.62 -3.19 -6.93
N CYS A 252 30.63 -2.30 -6.86
CA CYS A 252 30.73 -1.11 -6.02
C CYS A 252 30.95 -1.50 -4.55
N PRO A 253 31.94 -0.88 -3.85
CA PRO A 253 32.10 -1.04 -2.41
C PRO A 253 30.79 -0.76 -1.67
N ALA A 254 30.46 -1.57 -0.67
CA ALA A 254 29.20 -1.45 0.08
C ALA A 254 29.05 -0.12 0.86
N LYS A 255 30.13 0.67 1.00
CA LYS A 255 30.13 2.03 1.55
C LYS A 255 31.01 2.94 0.68
N PRO A 256 30.67 4.23 0.51
CA PRO A 256 31.48 5.17 -0.27
C PRO A 256 32.83 5.44 0.39
N GLY A 257 33.80 5.91 -0.41
CA GLY A 257 35.06 6.44 0.10
C GLY A 257 34.92 7.88 0.63
N ASP A 258 35.99 8.42 1.22
CA ASP A 258 36.02 9.80 1.73
C ASP A 258 35.82 10.86 0.61
N ASP A 259 36.16 10.51 -0.63
CA ASP A 259 35.97 11.34 -1.83
C ASP A 259 34.61 11.05 -2.49
N ILE A 260 33.54 11.69 -1.99
CA ILE A 260 32.22 11.77 -2.67
C ILE A 260 32.10 13.11 -3.40
N VAL A 261 31.58 13.10 -4.64
CA VAL A 261 31.30 14.30 -5.44
C VAL A 261 29.86 14.34 -5.95
N THR A 262 29.22 15.51 -5.98
CA THR A 262 27.86 15.71 -6.52
C THR A 262 27.86 16.03 -8.01
N ASP A 263 28.86 16.79 -8.46
CA ASP A 263 29.16 17.07 -9.87
C ASP A 263 30.40 16.24 -10.24
N TRP A 264 30.34 15.47 -11.34
CA TRP A 264 31.49 14.68 -11.80
C TRP A 264 31.87 15.00 -13.24
N LYS A 265 33.19 14.93 -13.50
CA LYS A 265 33.84 15.45 -14.72
C LYS A 265 34.30 14.30 -15.62
N THR A 266 33.87 14.32 -16.87
CA THR A 266 34.00 13.19 -17.82
C THR A 266 34.72 13.63 -19.11
N PRO A 267 35.95 13.15 -19.41
CA PRO A 267 36.73 13.66 -20.54
C PRO A 267 36.30 13.16 -21.90
N GLU A 268 36.58 13.97 -22.92
CA GLU A 268 36.35 13.63 -24.31
C GLU A 268 37.04 12.32 -24.74
N ASN A 269 36.29 11.42 -25.39
CA ASN A 269 36.76 10.10 -25.89
C ASN A 269 37.16 9.07 -24.80
N GLU A 270 36.98 9.36 -23.51
CA GLU A 270 37.23 8.41 -22.41
C GLU A 270 35.91 7.85 -21.85
N LYS A 271 35.91 6.56 -21.47
CA LYS A 271 34.80 5.99 -20.71
C LYS A 271 35.01 6.34 -19.24
N THR A 272 34.13 7.15 -18.68
CA THR A 272 34.15 7.48 -17.25
C THR A 272 33.03 6.68 -16.55
N THR A 273 33.36 5.97 -15.47
CA THR A 273 32.40 5.14 -14.71
C THR A 273 32.49 5.51 -13.23
N ALA A 274 31.37 5.60 -12.52
CA ALA A 274 31.35 5.83 -11.07
C ALA A 274 30.25 5.05 -10.37
N CYS A 275 30.47 4.75 -9.09
CA CYS A 275 29.46 4.22 -8.20
C CYS A 275 28.60 5.37 -7.66
N LEU A 276 27.30 5.29 -7.92
CA LEU A 276 26.28 6.16 -7.36
C LEU A 276 25.84 5.62 -5.99
N TYR A 277 25.96 6.45 -4.96
CA TYR A 277 25.55 6.11 -3.61
C TYR A 277 24.29 6.87 -3.22
N ALA A 278 23.42 6.18 -2.48
CA ALA A 278 22.19 6.72 -1.92
C ALA A 278 22.01 6.24 -0.47
N LYS A 279 21.06 6.84 0.24
CA LYS A 279 20.62 6.44 1.59
C LYS A 279 19.11 6.63 1.72
N PHE A 280 18.46 5.87 2.59
CA PHE A 280 17.11 6.22 3.06
C PHE A 280 17.23 7.22 4.19
N GLU A 281 16.56 8.36 4.08
CA GLU A 281 16.53 9.39 5.11
C GLU A 281 15.09 9.65 5.53
N ALA A 282 14.82 9.55 6.83
CA ALA A 282 13.45 9.58 7.34
C ALA A 282 12.79 10.92 7.05
N ALA A 283 11.59 10.88 6.47
CA ALA A 283 10.81 12.03 6.10
C ALA A 283 9.76 12.33 7.17
N ASN A 284 9.55 13.62 7.42
CA ASN A 284 8.56 14.16 8.34
C ASN A 284 7.74 15.22 7.58
N GLU A 285 6.48 15.41 7.95
CA GLU A 285 5.71 16.55 7.44
C GLU A 285 6.07 17.82 8.21
N LEU A 286 6.34 18.93 7.51
CA LEU A 286 6.44 20.27 8.08
C LEU A 286 5.20 21.09 7.70
N VAL A 287 4.38 21.45 8.68
CA VAL A 287 3.17 22.26 8.52
C VAL A 287 3.42 23.68 9.02
N VAL A 288 3.40 24.64 8.10
CA VAL A 288 3.65 26.07 8.35
C VAL A 288 2.32 26.82 8.37
N THR A 289 1.85 27.20 9.55
CA THR A 289 0.57 27.90 9.77
C THR A 289 0.79 29.40 10.02
N LYS A 290 -0.08 30.25 9.45
CA LYS A 290 -0.06 31.71 9.71
C LYS A 290 -0.95 32.10 10.89
N ALA A 291 -0.41 32.94 11.77
CA ALA A 291 -1.13 33.60 12.86
C ALA A 291 -0.98 35.13 12.85
N VAL A 292 -1.99 35.84 13.32
CA VAL A 292 -2.11 37.30 13.38
C VAL A 292 -2.64 37.76 14.74
N VAL A 293 -1.94 38.73 15.33
CA VAL A 293 -2.31 39.37 16.60
C VAL A 293 -2.80 40.80 16.32
N GLY A 294 -4.05 41.10 16.74
CA GLY A 294 -4.76 42.36 16.50
C GLY A 294 -5.73 42.28 15.31
N ASP A 295 -6.79 43.11 15.30
CA ASP A 295 -7.81 43.12 14.22
C ASP A 295 -7.34 43.95 13.01
N PRO A 296 -7.04 43.34 11.84
CA PRO A 296 -6.76 44.10 10.62
C PRO A 296 -8.02 44.73 10.00
N GLY A 297 -9.22 44.27 10.34
CA GLY A 297 -10.50 44.73 9.79
C GLY A 297 -10.86 44.10 8.43
N PHE A 298 -10.11 43.10 7.97
CA PHE A 298 -10.37 42.38 6.71
C PHE A 298 -9.82 40.94 6.77
N SER A 299 -10.64 39.97 6.36
CA SER A 299 -10.35 38.53 6.44
C SER A 299 -9.39 37.99 5.37
N GLN A 300 -8.99 38.83 4.40
CA GLN A 300 -8.29 38.39 3.19
C GLN A 300 -6.82 38.83 3.11
N LYS A 301 -6.14 39.14 4.24
CA LYS A 301 -4.71 39.44 4.15
C LYS A 301 -3.91 38.17 3.81
N THR A 302 -3.43 38.12 2.59
CA THR A 302 -2.37 37.21 2.17
C THR A 302 -1.00 37.73 2.62
N PHE A 303 -0.15 36.80 3.06
CA PHE A 303 1.27 36.98 3.38
C PHE A 303 2.08 36.07 2.46
N ASP A 304 3.17 36.61 1.93
CA ASP A 304 4.01 35.94 0.96
C ASP A 304 5.22 35.33 1.66
N PHE A 305 5.56 34.08 1.32
CA PHE A 305 6.66 33.33 1.89
C PHE A 305 7.56 32.78 0.80
N ALA A 306 8.86 32.75 1.08
CA ALA A 306 9.85 32.01 0.31
C ALA A 306 10.64 31.10 1.26
N SER A 307 10.98 29.89 0.83
CA SER A 307 11.80 28.96 1.60
C SER A 307 13.03 28.50 0.83
N THR A 308 14.05 28.08 1.58
CA THR A 308 15.27 27.47 1.06
C THR A 308 15.63 26.27 1.94
N SER A 309 16.00 25.15 1.31
CA SER A 309 16.52 23.98 1.99
C SER A 309 18.05 23.88 1.83
N THR A 310 18.69 23.07 2.69
CA THR A 310 20.05 22.55 2.46
C THR A 310 20.08 21.30 1.57
N ILE A 311 18.94 20.72 1.21
CA ILE A 311 18.81 19.53 0.37
C ILE A 311 18.01 19.88 -0.90
N ALA A 312 18.57 19.59 -2.07
CA ALA A 312 17.99 20.01 -3.34
C ALA A 312 16.83 19.11 -3.78
N GLY A 313 15.68 19.72 -4.06
CA GLY A 313 14.45 19.05 -4.50
C GLY A 313 13.47 18.63 -3.38
N THR A 314 13.62 19.10 -2.15
CA THR A 314 12.59 18.89 -1.09
C THR A 314 11.42 19.87 -1.24
N ALA A 315 10.32 19.63 -0.52
CA ALA A 315 9.11 20.45 -0.61
C ALA A 315 9.27 21.92 -0.15
N PHE A 316 10.44 22.27 0.41
CA PHE A 316 10.78 23.64 0.82
C PHE A 316 12.01 24.20 0.09
N ASP A 317 12.62 23.46 -0.84
CA ASP A 317 13.69 23.96 -1.69
C ASP A 317 13.16 25.00 -2.69
N ALA A 318 13.86 26.14 -2.79
CA ALA A 318 13.54 27.32 -3.60
C ALA A 318 12.05 27.77 -3.67
N SER A 319 11.22 27.33 -2.73
CA SER A 319 9.77 27.30 -2.90
C SER A 319 9.11 28.60 -2.44
N ALA A 320 8.00 28.97 -3.09
CA ALA A 320 7.27 30.20 -2.82
C ALA A 320 5.78 29.91 -2.61
N PHE A 321 5.25 30.26 -1.43
CA PHE A 321 3.87 30.01 -1.03
C PHE A 321 3.23 31.24 -0.40
N LYS A 322 1.90 31.17 -0.21
CA LYS A 322 1.08 32.31 0.22
C LYS A 322 0.05 31.85 1.25
N LEU A 323 0.04 32.48 2.42
CA LEU A 323 -0.87 32.14 3.52
C LEU A 323 -1.79 33.30 3.91
N GLN A 324 -2.98 32.95 4.35
CA GLN A 324 -3.93 33.82 5.05
C GLN A 324 -4.06 33.33 6.49
N GLU A 325 -4.75 34.10 7.35
CA GLU A 325 -4.89 33.74 8.76
C GLU A 325 -5.53 32.36 8.97
N GLY A 326 -4.95 31.55 9.86
CA GLY A 326 -5.39 30.19 10.13
C GLY A 326 -5.21 29.20 8.95
N ARG A 327 -4.51 29.59 7.87
CA ARG A 327 -4.16 28.71 6.77
C ARG A 327 -2.72 28.20 6.93
N SER A 328 -2.50 27.00 6.39
CA SER A 328 -1.24 26.28 6.48
C SER A 328 -0.70 25.90 5.10
N TYR A 329 0.62 25.74 4.99
CA TYR A 329 1.31 25.11 3.88
C TYR A 329 2.09 23.91 4.42
N ALA A 330 1.98 22.76 3.78
CA ALA A 330 2.54 21.49 4.24
C ALA A 330 3.47 20.88 3.18
N GLY A 331 4.48 20.14 3.62
CA GLY A 331 5.40 19.43 2.73
C GLY A 331 6.37 18.53 3.49
N SER A 332 6.97 17.56 2.80
CA SER A 332 7.97 16.66 3.39
C SER A 332 9.32 17.36 3.58
N ILE A 333 9.90 17.19 4.77
CA ILE A 333 11.30 17.52 5.09
C ILE A 333 12.01 16.28 5.64
N LEU A 334 13.31 16.17 5.42
CA LEU A 334 14.13 15.02 5.77
C LEU A 334 14.86 15.21 7.10
N THR A 335 15.26 14.10 7.70
CA THR A 335 16.12 14.09 8.89
C THR A 335 17.46 14.76 8.59
N GLY A 336 17.88 15.70 9.44
CA GLY A 336 19.09 16.50 9.24
C GLY A 336 18.92 17.68 8.28
N GLU A 337 17.78 17.82 7.59
CA GLU A 337 17.50 18.95 6.71
C GLU A 337 17.42 20.27 7.51
N GLN A 338 18.05 21.32 6.99
CA GLN A 338 17.82 22.69 7.47
C GLN A 338 16.95 23.45 6.46
N VAL A 339 15.74 23.81 6.90
CA VAL A 339 14.79 24.62 6.15
C VAL A 339 14.73 26.01 6.76
N THR A 340 14.98 27.03 5.94
CA THR A 340 14.72 28.43 6.29
C THR A 340 13.48 28.91 5.56
N ILE A 341 12.45 29.32 6.31
CA ILE A 341 11.25 29.97 5.78
C ILE A 341 11.36 31.46 6.08
N THR A 342 11.29 32.29 5.04
CA THR A 342 11.37 33.75 5.12
C THR A 342 10.04 34.37 4.70
N GLU A 343 9.47 35.20 5.56
CA GLU A 343 8.30 36.00 5.23
C GLU A 343 8.73 37.27 4.48
N GLU A 344 8.08 37.56 3.36
CA GLU A 344 8.41 38.69 2.51
C GLU A 344 8.18 40.05 3.21
N LYS A 345 8.63 41.12 2.56
CA LYS A 345 8.63 42.46 3.15
C LYS A 345 7.22 42.94 3.51
N LEU A 346 6.93 42.90 4.81
CA LEU A 346 5.69 43.41 5.41
C LEU A 346 5.46 44.90 5.13
N GLY A 347 4.19 45.29 5.00
CA GLY A 347 3.76 46.68 4.89
C GLY A 347 3.96 47.47 6.19
N LYS A 348 3.90 48.81 6.13
CA LYS A 348 4.27 49.73 7.24
C LYS A 348 3.61 49.42 8.59
N ASP A 349 2.40 48.88 8.55
CA ASP A 349 1.53 48.61 9.70
C ASP A 349 1.77 47.25 10.35
N TRP A 350 2.52 46.37 9.69
CA TRP A 350 2.68 44.97 10.04
C TRP A 350 4.08 44.70 10.59
N LYS A 351 4.16 43.93 11.68
CA LYS A 351 5.44 43.55 12.31
C LYS A 351 5.50 42.05 12.52
N PHE A 352 6.62 41.46 12.11
CA PHE A 352 6.92 40.06 12.39
C PHE A 352 7.17 39.88 13.89
N GLN A 353 6.33 39.10 14.56
CA GLN A 353 6.39 38.91 16.02
C GLN A 353 7.32 37.75 16.37
N GLY A 354 7.36 36.71 15.54
CA GLY A 354 8.24 35.54 15.65
C GLY A 354 7.56 34.30 15.08
N ALA A 355 8.24 33.15 15.20
CA ALA A 355 7.66 31.85 14.98
C ALA A 355 7.91 30.94 16.20
N VAL A 356 7.10 29.89 16.32
CA VAL A 356 7.28 28.77 17.26
C VAL A 356 7.01 27.47 16.52
N CYS A 357 7.71 26.39 16.86
CA CYS A 357 7.51 25.08 16.26
C CYS A 357 7.42 24.00 17.35
N ALA A 358 6.66 22.94 17.10
CA ALA A 358 6.54 21.79 17.98
C ALA A 358 6.29 20.50 17.17
N ASP A 359 6.64 19.36 17.76
CA ASP A 359 6.21 18.03 17.35
C ASP A 359 5.44 17.34 18.50
N GLU A 360 5.14 16.05 18.35
CA GLU A 360 4.46 15.22 19.36
C GLU A 360 5.22 15.11 20.69
N THR A 361 6.54 15.34 20.70
CA THR A 361 7.39 15.30 21.90
C THR A 361 7.45 16.65 22.62
N GLY A 362 7.20 17.76 21.91
CA GLY A 362 7.08 19.09 22.48
C GLY A 362 7.64 20.22 21.60
N PRO A 363 7.97 21.39 22.20
CA PRO A 363 8.53 22.52 21.48
C PRO A 363 9.93 22.23 20.90
N ILE A 364 10.13 22.58 19.63
CA ILE A 364 11.41 22.45 18.93
C ILE A 364 12.15 23.80 18.96
N ASP A 365 13.44 23.79 19.29
CA ASP A 365 14.31 24.96 19.19
C ASP A 365 14.51 25.35 17.71
N VAL A 366 14.08 26.56 17.35
CA VAL A 366 14.25 27.15 16.01
C VAL A 366 14.92 28.52 16.09
N GLU A 367 15.83 28.83 15.15
CA GLU A 367 16.43 30.16 15.07
C GLU A 367 15.46 31.13 14.37
N VAL A 368 15.20 32.30 14.97
CA VAL A 368 14.21 33.26 14.46
C VAL A 368 14.81 34.66 14.33
N ASP A 369 15.24 35.03 13.12
CA ASP A 369 15.65 36.41 12.85
C ASP A 369 14.42 37.30 12.57
N LYS A 370 14.04 38.08 13.58
CA LYS A 370 12.94 39.05 13.48
C LYS A 370 13.22 40.24 12.55
N LYS A 371 14.45 40.41 12.03
CA LYS A 371 14.80 41.43 11.03
C LYS A 371 14.66 40.89 9.61
N GLY A 372 15.26 39.73 9.33
CA GLY A 372 15.04 38.94 8.12
C GLY A 372 13.58 38.55 7.93
N ARG A 373 12.84 38.37 9.05
CA ARG A 373 11.49 37.80 9.16
C ARG A 373 11.48 36.31 8.79
N SER A 374 12.53 35.62 9.21
CA SER A 374 12.72 34.20 8.93
C SER A 374 12.68 33.36 10.20
N LEU A 375 12.34 32.09 10.02
CA LEU A 375 12.65 31.01 10.94
C LEU A 375 13.55 30.01 10.22
N THR A 376 14.51 29.44 10.93
CA THR A 376 15.36 28.35 10.46
C THR A 376 15.16 27.16 11.40
N LEU A 377 14.57 26.11 10.84
CA LEU A 377 14.40 24.80 11.47
C LEU A 377 15.51 23.89 10.96
N THR A 378 16.20 23.20 11.86
CA THR A 378 17.01 22.03 11.52
C THR A 378 16.32 20.81 12.10
N ASN A 379 15.83 19.91 11.25
CA ASN A 379 15.13 18.71 11.70
C ASN A 379 16.11 17.75 12.40
N PRO A 380 15.96 17.49 13.71
CA PRO A 380 16.88 16.62 14.44
C PRO A 380 16.62 15.11 14.19
N GLY A 381 15.62 14.77 13.37
CA GLY A 381 15.15 13.39 13.17
C GLY A 381 13.92 13.02 14.01
N ALA A 382 13.06 14.01 14.28
CA ALA A 382 11.77 13.82 14.94
C ALA A 382 10.88 12.79 14.20
N THR A 383 9.79 12.36 14.81
CA THR A 383 8.79 11.46 14.21
C THR A 383 7.44 12.16 14.12
N GLY A 384 6.73 12.01 13.00
CA GLY A 384 5.43 12.63 12.78
C GLY A 384 5.52 14.09 12.31
N THR A 385 4.38 14.80 12.39
CA THR A 385 4.23 16.16 11.86
C THR A 385 4.84 17.23 12.76
N ILE A 386 5.70 18.07 12.19
CA ILE A 386 6.26 19.27 12.82
C ILE A 386 5.36 20.47 12.49
N ALA A 387 4.68 21.01 13.50
CA ALA A 387 3.79 22.16 13.36
C ALA A 387 4.51 23.47 13.73
N CYS A 388 4.73 24.34 12.75
CA CYS A 388 5.33 25.68 12.90
C CYS A 388 4.27 26.78 12.73
N THR A 389 4.10 27.65 13.72
CA THR A 389 3.19 28.82 13.67
C THR A 389 3.99 30.12 13.50
N VAL A 390 3.76 30.85 12.41
CA VAL A 390 4.45 32.11 12.08
C VAL A 390 3.55 33.31 12.37
N THR A 391 3.88 34.08 13.41
CA THR A 391 3.02 35.13 13.98
C THR A 391 3.42 36.54 13.53
N ASN A 392 2.45 37.31 13.02
CA ASN A 392 2.57 38.75 12.84
C ASN A 392 1.68 39.52 13.82
N ALA A 393 2.11 40.72 14.21
CA ALA A 393 1.25 41.71 14.84
C ALA A 393 0.78 42.73 13.80
N TYR A 394 -0.52 43.04 13.80
CA TYR A 394 -1.03 44.28 13.20
C TYR A 394 -0.83 45.43 14.18
N THR A 395 -0.22 46.51 13.72
CA THR A 395 0.26 47.61 14.58
C THR A 395 -0.04 49.00 14.04
N ALA A 396 -1.01 49.12 13.13
CA ALA A 396 -1.63 50.41 12.84
C ALA A 396 -2.34 50.94 14.08
N SER A 397 -2.45 52.26 14.16
CA SER A 397 -3.23 52.97 15.18
C SER A 397 -4.05 54.08 14.55
N GLY A 398 -5.12 54.48 15.22
CA GLY A 398 -5.87 55.70 14.92
C GLY A 398 -5.87 56.65 16.12
N ALA A 399 -6.81 57.60 16.08
CA ALA A 399 -7.04 58.58 17.13
C ALA A 399 -8.54 58.79 17.36
N LEU A 400 -8.88 59.16 18.59
CA LEU A 400 -10.23 59.57 19.01
C LEU A 400 -10.14 61.03 19.46
N VAL A 401 -10.96 61.91 18.89
CA VAL A 401 -11.24 63.23 19.45
C VAL A 401 -12.54 63.11 20.24
N ILE A 402 -12.58 63.68 21.44
CA ILE A 402 -13.81 63.86 22.21
C ILE A 402 -14.08 65.37 22.25
N GLU A 403 -15.30 65.79 21.90
CA GLU A 403 -15.73 67.19 21.90
C GLU A 403 -16.95 67.37 22.80
N LYS A 404 -17.03 68.48 23.54
CA LYS A 404 -18.15 68.79 24.44
C LYS A 404 -19.03 69.88 23.86
N GLU A 405 -20.32 69.57 23.73
CA GLU A 405 -21.38 70.50 23.36
C GLU A 405 -22.42 70.61 24.49
N LEU A 406 -23.12 71.75 24.52
CA LEU A 406 -24.25 72.02 25.41
C LEU A 406 -25.37 72.70 24.61
N VAL A 407 -26.50 72.04 24.45
CA VAL A 407 -27.71 72.56 23.79
C VAL A 407 -28.70 73.04 24.86
N ASP A 408 -28.56 74.32 25.20
CA ASP A 408 -29.36 75.00 26.23
C ASP A 408 -30.72 75.47 25.66
N ALA A 409 -31.64 74.52 25.44
CA ALA A 409 -32.94 74.76 24.82
C ALA A 409 -33.91 75.53 25.76
N GLY A 410 -33.70 76.85 25.84
CA GLY A 410 -34.60 77.77 26.54
C GLY A 410 -34.02 78.46 27.78
N ALA A 411 -32.69 78.46 27.94
CA ALA A 411 -31.99 78.94 29.14
C ALA A 411 -32.34 78.11 30.40
N GLY A 412 -32.20 76.79 30.27
CA GLY A 412 -32.29 75.83 31.35
C GLY A 412 -30.97 75.69 32.12
N TYR A 413 -29.82 75.83 31.47
CA TYR A 413 -28.51 75.71 32.12
C TYR A 413 -28.13 76.99 32.89
N THR A 414 -27.61 76.80 34.11
CA THR A 414 -27.26 77.88 35.05
C THR A 414 -25.84 77.79 35.61
N GLY A 415 -25.03 76.83 35.13
CA GLY A 415 -23.65 76.61 35.55
C GLY A 415 -22.67 77.70 35.11
N THR A 416 -21.50 77.77 35.78
CA THR A 416 -20.53 78.87 35.63
C THR A 416 -19.37 78.63 34.66
N GLY A 417 -19.38 77.52 33.91
CA GLY A 417 -18.30 77.14 32.99
C GLY A 417 -17.41 76.00 33.49
N ASP A 418 -17.84 75.32 34.55
CA ASP A 418 -17.16 74.17 35.16
C ASP A 418 -17.12 72.96 34.20
N ALA A 419 -16.06 72.15 34.27
CA ALA A 419 -15.80 71.08 33.30
C ALA A 419 -16.53 69.76 33.64
N PHE A 420 -17.06 69.11 32.61
CA PHE A 420 -17.67 67.78 32.69
C PHE A 420 -16.61 66.68 32.55
N GLU A 421 -16.68 65.63 33.36
CA GLU A 421 -15.79 64.46 33.27
C GLU A 421 -16.40 63.39 32.35
N ILE A 422 -15.73 63.15 31.21
CA ILE A 422 -16.14 62.15 30.21
C ILE A 422 -15.12 61.01 30.23
N ALA A 423 -15.59 59.79 30.53
CA ALA A 423 -14.78 58.58 30.46
C ALA A 423 -14.71 58.05 29.03
N TYR A 424 -13.58 57.43 28.67
CA TYR A 424 -13.43 56.69 27.43
C TYR A 424 -12.72 55.35 27.65
N ALA A 425 -13.15 54.32 26.92
CA ALA A 425 -12.54 53.01 26.94
C ALA A 425 -12.39 52.43 25.52
N CYS A 426 -11.16 52.42 25.03
CA CYS A 426 -10.73 51.87 23.75
C CYS A 426 -9.85 50.63 24.00
N GLY A 427 -10.48 49.54 24.47
CA GLY A 427 -9.78 48.32 24.89
C GLY A 427 -8.79 48.62 26.03
N ALA A 428 -7.48 48.46 25.77
CA ALA A 428 -6.43 48.75 26.74
C ALA A 428 -6.12 50.26 26.91
N VAL A 429 -6.57 51.12 26.00
CA VAL A 429 -6.40 52.57 26.09
C VAL A 429 -7.67 53.17 26.73
N THR A 430 -7.58 53.50 28.01
CA THR A 430 -8.72 53.99 28.81
C THR A 430 -8.34 55.26 29.58
N GLY A 431 -9.31 56.09 29.94
CA GLY A 431 -9.07 57.31 30.69
C GLY A 431 -10.32 58.19 30.86
N THR A 432 -10.09 59.42 31.30
CA THR A 432 -11.12 60.46 31.50
C THR A 432 -10.58 61.79 30.98
N VAL A 433 -11.38 62.51 30.20
CA VAL A 433 -11.11 63.90 29.77
C VAL A 433 -12.04 64.85 30.54
N ALA A 434 -11.60 66.08 30.78
CA ALA A 434 -12.37 67.09 31.51
C ALA A 434 -12.62 68.31 30.59
N LEU A 435 -13.82 68.42 30.05
CA LEU A 435 -14.17 69.37 28.98
C LEU A 435 -15.26 70.35 29.42
N GLY A 436 -15.09 71.64 29.10
CA GLY A 436 -16.01 72.70 29.51
C GLY A 436 -17.23 72.84 28.57
N PRO A 437 -18.34 73.45 29.04
CA PRO A 437 -19.50 73.75 28.22
C PRO A 437 -19.16 74.68 27.06
N GLY A 438 -19.29 74.17 25.83
CA GLY A 438 -19.11 74.91 24.57
C GLY A 438 -17.78 74.65 23.88
N GLU A 439 -17.84 74.00 22.71
CA GLU A 439 -16.76 73.80 21.73
C GLU A 439 -15.35 73.56 22.32
N SER A 440 -15.25 72.65 23.30
CA SER A 440 -13.95 72.22 23.86
C SER A 440 -13.68 70.75 23.56
N SER A 441 -12.43 70.39 23.26
CA SER A 441 -12.07 69.05 22.80
C SER A 441 -10.67 68.58 23.18
N GLU A 442 -10.48 67.26 23.23
CA GLU A 442 -9.19 66.60 23.50
C GLU A 442 -8.97 65.40 22.56
N THR A 443 -7.72 65.15 22.15
CA THR A 443 -7.33 64.13 21.17
C THR A 443 -6.51 63.00 21.79
N ILE A 444 -7.13 61.83 21.94
CA ILE A 444 -6.51 60.58 22.36
C ILE A 444 -5.85 59.92 21.14
N THR A 445 -4.58 59.57 21.24
CA THR A 445 -3.79 59.00 20.12
C THR A 445 -3.16 57.65 20.49
N GLY A 446 -2.81 56.85 19.48
CA GLY A 446 -2.18 55.53 19.69
C GLY A 446 -3.16 54.41 20.03
N ILE A 447 -4.46 54.62 19.82
CA ILE A 447 -5.49 53.58 19.92
C ILE A 447 -5.24 52.55 18.82
N PRO A 448 -5.15 51.23 19.11
CA PRO A 448 -4.93 50.22 18.07
C PRO A 448 -6.02 50.27 17.01
N ALA A 449 -5.65 50.14 15.74
CA ALA A 449 -6.61 50.17 14.65
C ALA A 449 -7.70 49.10 14.81
N ASN A 450 -8.90 49.44 14.34
CA ASN A 450 -10.13 48.66 14.45
C ASN A 450 -10.66 48.43 15.87
N THR A 451 -10.04 49.01 16.90
CA THR A 451 -10.60 49.05 18.26
C THR A 451 -11.94 49.77 18.26
N VAL A 452 -12.91 49.17 18.95
CA VAL A 452 -14.15 49.85 19.34
C VAL A 452 -13.89 50.63 20.62
N CYS A 453 -14.09 51.93 20.57
CA CYS A 453 -14.09 52.83 21.72
C CYS A 453 -15.52 53.03 22.21
N THR A 454 -15.72 53.04 23.52
CA THR A 454 -16.92 53.57 24.17
C THR A 454 -16.57 54.88 24.86
N VAL A 455 -17.46 55.87 24.76
CA VAL A 455 -17.36 57.18 25.43
C VAL A 455 -18.60 57.36 26.29
N GLY A 456 -18.44 57.80 27.54
CA GLY A 456 -19.54 57.92 28.49
C GLY A 456 -19.32 59.02 29.51
N GLU A 457 -20.29 59.94 29.60
CA GLU A 457 -20.31 61.01 30.61
C GLU A 457 -20.87 60.49 31.94
N GLN A 458 -20.40 61.04 33.06
CA GLN A 458 -20.99 60.76 34.37
C GLN A 458 -22.34 61.50 34.55
N PRO A 459 -23.23 61.03 35.45
CA PRO A 459 -24.47 61.74 35.77
C PRO A 459 -24.22 63.20 36.14
N LEU A 460 -24.98 64.10 35.51
CA LEU A 460 -24.85 65.54 35.67
C LEU A 460 -25.47 65.99 37.00
N ASP A 461 -25.03 67.14 37.51
CA ASP A 461 -25.61 67.72 38.73
C ASP A 461 -26.85 68.55 38.36
N ASP A 462 -28.01 68.18 38.90
CA ASP A 462 -29.29 68.89 38.74
C ASP A 462 -29.23 70.33 39.29
N ALA A 463 -28.28 70.63 40.20
CA ALA A 463 -28.03 71.98 40.68
C ALA A 463 -27.54 72.96 39.59
N LEU A 464 -27.24 72.45 38.39
CA LEU A 464 -26.92 73.22 37.20
C LEU A 464 -28.15 73.64 36.38
N LEU A 465 -29.38 73.26 36.76
CA LEU A 465 -30.61 73.51 36.00
C LEU A 465 -31.64 74.45 36.64
N GLY A 466 -32.45 75.09 35.79
CA GLY A 466 -33.67 75.80 36.17
C GLY A 466 -34.88 74.87 36.35
N ALA A 467 -35.64 75.05 37.43
CA ALA A 467 -36.66 74.13 37.96
C ALA A 467 -37.96 73.90 37.11
N ARG A 468 -37.93 74.08 35.80
CA ARG A 468 -38.93 73.52 34.86
C ARG A 468 -38.33 72.58 33.81
N PHE A 469 -37.01 72.51 33.76
CA PHE A 469 -36.25 71.70 32.84
C PHE A 469 -35.68 70.48 33.55
N ASP A 470 -35.44 69.43 32.77
CA ASP A 470 -34.64 68.28 33.18
C ASP A 470 -33.40 68.15 32.28
N TRP A 471 -32.41 67.36 32.71
CA TRP A 471 -31.34 66.93 31.82
C TRP A 471 -31.89 65.83 30.91
N ALA A 472 -31.82 66.02 29.59
CA ALA A 472 -31.96 64.89 28.68
C ALA A 472 -30.84 63.88 28.95
N ALA A 473 -31.06 62.61 28.62
CA ALA A 473 -29.97 61.65 28.53
C ALA A 473 -28.86 62.21 27.61
N PRO A 474 -27.58 62.12 27.99
CA PRO A 474 -26.49 62.71 27.23
C PRO A 474 -26.47 62.11 25.82
N ALA A 475 -26.50 62.98 24.81
CA ALA A 475 -26.52 62.57 23.41
C ALA A 475 -25.09 62.42 22.90
N TYR A 476 -24.86 61.37 22.10
CA TYR A 476 -23.58 61.09 21.47
C TYR A 476 -23.69 61.20 19.96
N GLY A 477 -22.69 61.81 19.32
CA GLY A 477 -22.71 62.10 17.89
C GLY A 477 -21.32 62.28 17.28
N GLY A 478 -21.26 62.94 16.12
CA GLY A 478 -20.07 62.98 15.28
C GLY A 478 -19.93 61.68 14.48
N ASP A 479 -18.96 60.84 14.86
CA ASP A 479 -18.70 59.53 14.27
C ASP A 479 -19.17 58.34 15.13
N ALA A 480 -19.69 58.58 16.34
CA ALA A 480 -20.26 57.54 17.21
C ALA A 480 -21.71 57.21 16.86
N ASP A 481 -22.17 56.04 17.33
CA ASP A 481 -23.59 55.76 17.52
C ASP A 481 -24.18 56.50 18.74
N ALA A 482 -25.50 56.40 18.91
CA ALA A 482 -26.25 57.04 19.99
C ALA A 482 -25.90 56.50 21.40
N GLN A 483 -25.08 55.45 21.49
CA GLN A 483 -24.59 54.85 22.73
C GLN A 483 -23.13 55.26 23.02
N GLY A 484 -22.59 56.25 22.30
CA GLY A 484 -21.22 56.75 22.51
C GLY A 484 -20.14 55.82 21.97
N THR A 485 -20.50 54.87 21.10
CA THR A 485 -19.58 53.83 20.62
C THR A 485 -19.09 54.13 19.19
N VAL A 486 -17.79 53.99 18.96
CA VAL A 486 -17.14 54.27 17.66
C VAL A 486 -16.00 53.29 17.37
N LYS A 487 -15.95 52.74 16.14
CA LYS A 487 -14.81 51.93 15.66
C LYS A 487 -13.74 52.83 15.04
N ILE A 488 -12.52 52.81 15.58
CA ILE A 488 -11.39 53.66 15.16
C ILE A 488 -10.60 53.00 14.01
N PRO A 489 -10.62 53.52 12.78
CA PRO A 489 -9.88 52.91 11.66
C PRO A 489 -8.36 53.22 11.68
N ALA A 490 -7.58 52.41 10.98
CA ALA A 490 -6.14 52.62 10.79
C ALA A 490 -5.81 53.98 10.13
N ASP A 491 -4.82 54.69 10.68
CA ASP A 491 -4.40 56.04 10.26
C ASP A 491 -5.54 57.08 10.18
N LYS A 492 -6.66 56.86 10.89
CA LYS A 492 -7.79 57.80 10.95
C LYS A 492 -7.99 58.34 12.36
N THR A 493 -8.34 59.62 12.39
CA THR A 493 -9.01 60.24 13.53
C THR A 493 -10.51 60.05 13.37
N LYS A 494 -11.21 59.78 14.46
CA LYS A 494 -12.66 59.78 14.58
C LYS A 494 -13.07 60.72 15.71
N THR A 495 -14.19 61.41 15.57
CA THR A 495 -14.64 62.42 16.54
C THR A 495 -15.94 61.98 17.21
N VAL A 496 -15.99 62.00 18.53
CA VAL A 496 -17.22 61.80 19.30
C VAL A 496 -17.60 63.11 19.97
N VAL A 497 -18.72 63.67 19.54
CA VAL A 497 -19.33 64.83 20.19
C VAL A 497 -20.23 64.30 21.29
N VAL A 498 -20.09 64.83 22.52
CA VAL A 498 -20.96 64.53 23.65
C VAL A 498 -21.75 65.78 23.99
N THR A 499 -23.05 65.74 23.71
CA THR A 499 -23.96 66.89 23.77
C THR A 499 -24.90 66.74 24.96
N ASN A 500 -24.82 67.65 25.93
CA ASN A 500 -25.81 67.72 27.00
C ASN A 500 -26.95 68.65 26.56
N THR A 501 -28.20 68.24 26.75
CA THR A 501 -29.38 69.01 26.33
C THR A 501 -30.30 69.23 27.51
N THR A 502 -30.81 70.44 27.68
CA THR A 502 -31.84 70.77 28.69
C THR A 502 -33.22 70.67 28.06
N VAL A 503 -34.15 69.91 28.62
CA VAL A 503 -35.49 69.67 28.02
C VAL A 503 -36.64 70.26 28.84
N ASP A 504 -37.63 70.84 28.15
CA ASP A 504 -38.87 71.44 28.69
C ASP A 504 -40.02 70.44 28.49
N LEU A 505 -40.87 70.22 29.51
CA LEU A 505 -41.70 69.00 29.59
C LEU A 505 -43.06 69.12 28.84
N GLY A 506 -43.31 68.22 27.87
CA GLY A 506 -44.29 68.34 26.76
C GLY A 506 -45.73 67.78 26.90
N PRO A 507 -46.40 67.40 25.78
CA PRO A 507 -47.88 67.34 25.62
C PRO A 507 -48.59 65.97 25.82
N GLU A 508 -49.82 65.82 25.29
CA GLU A 508 -50.84 64.76 25.56
C GLU A 508 -50.72 63.49 24.68
N LEU A 509 -51.14 62.33 25.20
CA LEU A 509 -50.66 60.99 24.78
C LEU A 509 -51.77 59.93 24.51
N GLY A 510 -51.41 58.86 23.78
CA GLY A 510 -52.21 57.69 23.39
C GLY A 510 -51.38 56.38 23.34
N SER A 511 -51.93 55.28 22.81
CA SER A 511 -51.35 53.92 23.01
C SER A 511 -51.22 52.99 21.79
N LEU A 512 -50.17 52.14 21.83
CA LEU A 512 -49.80 51.11 20.84
C LEU A 512 -49.87 49.71 21.47
N ALA A 513 -50.29 48.71 20.69
CA ALA A 513 -50.30 47.30 21.06
C ALA A 513 -49.71 46.40 19.95
N VAL A 514 -49.41 45.14 20.31
CA VAL A 514 -49.08 44.05 19.40
C VAL A 514 -50.04 42.88 19.60
N ASP A 515 -50.55 42.32 18.51
CA ASP A 515 -51.32 41.08 18.48
C ASP A 515 -50.41 39.92 18.09
N LYS A 516 -49.79 39.29 19.10
CA LYS A 516 -48.79 38.24 18.90
C LYS A 516 -49.45 36.88 18.68
N THR A 517 -49.08 36.18 17.61
CA THR A 517 -49.61 34.86 17.25
C THR A 517 -48.50 33.87 16.91
N LEU A 518 -48.84 32.59 17.01
CA LEU A 518 -48.00 31.47 16.55
C LEU A 518 -48.69 30.75 15.40
N ALA A 519 -47.90 30.35 14.40
CA ALA A 519 -48.32 29.63 13.22
C ALA A 519 -47.43 28.40 12.96
N GLY A 520 -47.81 27.59 11.97
CA GLY A 520 -47.12 26.34 11.66
C GLY A 520 -47.36 25.28 12.75
N ALA A 521 -46.31 24.54 13.09
CA ALA A 521 -46.31 23.44 14.05
C ALA A 521 -46.18 23.97 15.50
N ALA A 522 -47.13 24.83 15.90
CA ALA A 522 -47.10 25.58 17.15
C ALA A 522 -47.14 24.72 18.43
N GLU A 523 -47.40 23.42 18.34
CA GLU A 523 -47.23 22.47 19.44
C GLU A 523 -45.76 22.17 19.76
N GLY A 524 -44.83 22.54 18.87
CA GLY A 524 -43.39 22.49 19.11
C GLY A 524 -42.83 23.67 19.92
N TYR A 525 -43.66 24.66 20.28
CA TYR A 525 -43.25 25.77 21.15
C TYR A 525 -43.51 25.43 22.62
N VAL A 526 -42.48 25.58 23.46
CA VAL A 526 -42.55 25.46 24.92
C VAL A 526 -42.42 26.86 25.52
N PRO A 527 -43.50 27.43 26.10
CA PRO A 527 -43.43 28.73 26.76
C PRO A 527 -42.62 28.65 28.05
N SER A 528 -41.95 29.74 28.43
CA SER A 528 -41.30 29.84 29.75
C SER A 528 -42.30 30.06 30.88
N ASP A 529 -41.82 29.96 32.13
CA ASP A 529 -42.62 30.20 33.35
C ASP A 529 -43.26 31.60 33.41
N SER A 530 -42.79 32.60 32.66
CA SER A 530 -43.43 33.92 32.56
C SER A 530 -44.44 34.03 31.42
N GLY A 531 -44.36 33.15 30.41
CA GLY A 531 -45.19 33.17 29.22
C GLY A 531 -45.00 34.41 28.33
N THR A 532 -43.83 35.06 28.40
CA THR A 532 -43.50 36.32 27.70
C THR A 532 -42.19 36.19 26.94
N ASP A 533 -42.18 35.34 25.93
CA ASP A 533 -40.93 34.79 25.36
C ASP A 533 -40.42 35.54 24.12
N PHE A 534 -41.19 36.51 23.61
CA PHE A 534 -40.91 37.21 22.36
C PHE A 534 -40.56 38.68 22.61
N ALA A 535 -39.30 39.05 22.41
CA ALA A 535 -38.82 40.42 22.63
C ALA A 535 -39.17 41.33 21.43
N VAL A 536 -40.25 42.10 21.55
CA VAL A 536 -40.76 42.98 20.49
C VAL A 536 -40.28 44.40 20.72
N SER A 537 -39.61 44.97 19.73
CA SER A 537 -39.17 46.37 19.73
C SER A 537 -40.07 47.19 18.80
N TRP A 538 -40.33 48.46 19.14
CA TRP A 538 -41.17 49.34 18.34
C TRP A 538 -40.54 50.72 18.13
N ARG A 539 -41.01 51.39 17.09
CA ARG A 539 -40.58 52.72 16.65
C ARG A 539 -41.78 53.53 16.21
N CYS A 540 -41.91 54.76 16.69
CA CYS A 540 -43.01 55.66 16.37
C CYS A 540 -42.51 57.05 15.97
N THR A 541 -43.10 57.65 14.92
CA THR A 541 -42.74 58.97 14.40
C THR A 541 -43.99 59.82 14.15
N GLY A 542 -43.92 61.12 14.43
CA GLY A 542 -45.06 62.04 14.27
C GLY A 542 -44.65 63.49 14.48
N ASP A 543 -45.49 64.44 14.10
CA ASP A 543 -45.16 65.88 14.13
C ASP A 543 -44.88 66.41 15.57
N ASP A 544 -45.44 65.76 16.60
CA ASP A 544 -45.24 66.05 18.02
C ASP A 544 -44.19 65.11 18.70
N ILE A 545 -43.42 64.34 17.93
CA ILE A 545 -42.25 63.58 18.39
C ILE A 545 -40.99 64.17 17.73
N GLU A 546 -40.05 64.71 18.52
CA GLU A 546 -38.75 65.08 17.98
C GLU A 546 -37.94 63.82 17.65
N GLY A 547 -37.90 63.47 16.36
CA GLY A 547 -37.27 62.26 15.88
C GLY A 547 -38.20 61.04 15.99
N GLU A 548 -37.87 60.11 16.88
CA GLU A 548 -38.46 58.77 16.90
C GLU A 548 -38.60 58.26 18.34
N LEU A 549 -39.80 57.87 18.75
CA LEU A 549 -40.05 57.23 20.04
C LEU A 549 -39.85 55.72 19.90
N LEU A 550 -38.82 55.20 20.56
CA LEU A 550 -38.44 53.79 20.54
C LEU A 550 -38.84 53.09 21.86
N GLY A 551 -39.04 51.77 21.80
CA GLY A 551 -39.19 50.94 23.00
C GLY A 551 -39.03 49.45 22.71
N SER A 552 -38.97 48.63 23.76
CA SER A 552 -38.91 47.17 23.65
C SER A 552 -39.54 46.49 24.87
N LEU A 553 -40.25 45.38 24.66
CA LEU A 553 -40.98 44.65 25.70
C LEU A 553 -41.06 43.15 25.34
N PRO A 554 -40.80 42.24 26.30
CA PRO A 554 -41.11 40.82 26.13
C PRO A 554 -42.63 40.60 26.18
N VAL A 555 -43.22 39.97 25.15
CA VAL A 555 -44.65 39.70 25.06
C VAL A 555 -44.94 38.20 24.97
N GLY A 556 -46.12 37.81 25.47
CA GLY A 556 -46.69 36.48 25.27
C GLY A 556 -47.49 36.38 23.98
N THR A 557 -48.19 35.26 23.78
CA THR A 557 -49.21 35.16 22.72
C THR A 557 -50.51 35.87 23.13
N GLY A 558 -51.16 36.49 22.15
CA GLY A 558 -52.32 37.38 22.34
C GLY A 558 -51.96 38.87 22.26
N SER A 559 -52.92 39.72 22.60
CA SER A 559 -52.80 41.18 22.52
C SER A 559 -52.07 41.75 23.75
N THR A 560 -50.98 42.48 23.53
CA THR A 560 -50.21 43.17 24.58
C THR A 560 -50.03 44.65 24.25
N VAL A 561 -50.36 45.55 25.19
CA VAL A 561 -50.08 46.99 25.04
C VAL A 561 -48.59 47.23 25.27
N LEU A 562 -47.92 47.85 24.30
CA LEU A 562 -46.47 48.09 24.31
C LEU A 562 -46.12 49.41 25.00
N SER A 563 -46.88 50.48 24.72
CA SER A 563 -46.78 51.77 25.41
C SER A 563 -48.11 52.51 25.38
N SER A 564 -48.36 53.31 26.42
CA SER A 564 -49.50 54.24 26.55
C SER A 564 -49.07 55.71 26.59
N GLU A 565 -47.84 56.01 26.19
CA GLU A 565 -47.20 57.32 26.33
C GLU A 565 -46.74 57.87 24.97
N ILE A 566 -47.54 57.67 23.92
CA ILE A 566 -47.19 58.02 22.54
C ILE A 566 -48.05 59.21 22.07
N PRO A 567 -47.48 60.34 21.62
CA PRO A 567 -48.26 61.47 21.11
C PRO A 567 -49.26 61.07 20.01
N VAL A 568 -50.51 61.55 20.14
CA VAL A 568 -51.62 61.19 19.26
C VAL A 568 -51.40 61.73 17.84
N GLY A 569 -51.54 60.88 16.83
CA GLY A 569 -51.22 61.18 15.43
C GLY A 569 -49.89 60.59 14.94
N SER A 570 -49.06 60.09 15.85
CA SER A 570 -47.81 59.38 15.50
C SER A 570 -48.09 58.07 14.77
N THR A 571 -47.24 57.68 13.82
CA THR A 571 -47.29 56.39 13.13
C THR A 571 -46.18 55.47 13.63
N CYS A 572 -46.55 54.24 13.98
CA CYS A 572 -45.70 53.25 14.64
C CYS A 572 -45.52 51.99 13.81
N GLU A 573 -44.35 51.37 13.93
CA GLU A 573 -43.98 50.06 13.40
C GLU A 573 -43.29 49.22 14.49
N ILE A 574 -43.20 47.90 14.30
CA ILE A 574 -42.52 46.98 15.22
C ILE A 574 -41.49 46.10 14.51
N SER A 575 -40.64 45.44 15.31
CA SER A 575 -39.67 44.43 14.87
C SER A 575 -39.47 43.38 15.98
N GLU A 576 -39.06 42.18 15.57
CA GLU A 576 -38.71 41.08 16.47
C GLU A 576 -37.46 40.38 15.91
N ALA A 577 -36.57 39.91 16.79
CA ALA A 577 -35.48 39.05 16.39
C ALA A 577 -35.98 37.61 16.14
N ALA A 578 -35.17 36.76 15.50
CA ALA A 578 -35.44 35.33 15.47
C ALA A 578 -35.55 34.78 16.92
N PRO A 579 -36.61 34.05 17.29
CA PRO A 579 -36.78 33.56 18.65
C PRO A 579 -35.73 32.50 19.01
N SER A 580 -35.53 32.29 20.32
CA SER A 580 -34.55 31.30 20.78
C SER A 580 -35.02 29.86 20.49
N GLU A 581 -34.10 29.02 20.02
CA GLU A 581 -34.28 27.58 19.89
C GLU A 581 -34.57 26.90 21.24
N ALA A 582 -34.16 27.50 22.36
CA ALA A 582 -34.49 27.02 23.71
C ALA A 582 -35.98 27.13 24.07
N LEU A 583 -36.80 27.75 23.21
CA LEU A 583 -38.26 27.80 23.29
C LEU A 583 -38.93 26.69 22.47
N LEU A 584 -38.15 25.76 21.90
CA LEU A 584 -38.66 24.62 21.12
C LEU A 584 -38.64 23.34 21.96
N ALA A 585 -39.58 22.44 21.68
CA ALA A 585 -39.82 21.22 22.47
C ALA A 585 -38.68 20.21 22.36
N ASP A 586 -38.11 20.08 21.17
CA ASP A 586 -36.99 19.20 20.81
C ASP A 586 -36.37 19.67 19.47
N PRO A 587 -35.21 19.15 19.05
CA PRO A 587 -34.52 19.59 17.83
C PRO A 587 -35.27 19.35 16.50
N SER A 588 -36.40 18.63 16.49
CA SER A 588 -37.18 18.42 15.26
C SER A 588 -38.01 19.62 14.82
N TYR A 589 -37.82 20.76 15.48
CA TYR A 589 -38.48 22.02 15.22
C TYR A 589 -37.44 23.13 14.97
N VAL A 590 -37.80 24.10 14.13
CA VAL A 590 -37.03 25.34 13.90
C VAL A 590 -37.97 26.55 13.82
N TRP A 591 -37.43 27.75 14.05
CA TRP A 591 -38.15 29.00 13.81
C TRP A 591 -37.93 29.49 12.38
N ALA A 592 -39.02 29.73 11.64
CA ALA A 592 -38.95 30.54 10.43
C ALA A 592 -38.80 32.04 10.79
N ALA A 593 -38.43 32.86 9.82
CA ALA A 593 -38.31 34.31 10.01
C ALA A 593 -39.65 34.93 10.48
N PRO A 594 -39.67 35.76 11.55
CA PRO A 594 -40.87 36.45 12.01
C PRO A 594 -41.56 37.27 10.93
N VAL A 595 -42.88 37.18 10.85
CA VAL A 595 -43.71 37.96 9.92
C VAL A 595 -44.40 39.09 10.67
N VAL A 596 -44.03 40.32 10.32
CA VAL A 596 -44.54 41.56 10.92
C VAL A 596 -45.60 42.19 10.02
N GLY A 597 -46.68 42.72 10.61
CA GLY A 597 -47.71 43.50 9.91
C GLY A 597 -47.32 44.95 9.62
N ASP A 598 -48.15 45.64 8.83
CA ASP A 598 -47.98 47.04 8.45
C ASP A 598 -48.02 48.02 9.65
N ALA A 599 -47.38 49.18 9.48
CA ALA A 599 -47.38 50.28 10.44
C ALA A 599 -48.78 50.90 10.68
N VAL A 600 -49.05 51.37 11.90
CA VAL A 600 -50.35 51.94 12.32
C VAL A 600 -50.23 53.33 12.95
N THR A 601 -51.23 54.18 12.76
CA THR A 601 -51.27 55.54 13.34
C THR A 601 -52.05 55.55 14.67
N ILE A 602 -51.45 56.12 15.70
CA ILE A 602 -51.96 56.17 17.08
C ILE A 602 -53.08 57.20 17.22
N ALA A 603 -54.19 56.78 17.82
CA ALA A 603 -55.34 57.62 18.16
C ALA A 603 -55.45 57.83 19.68
N ALA A 604 -56.25 58.80 20.10
CA ALA A 604 -56.64 58.95 21.50
C ALA A 604 -57.70 57.89 21.87
N GLY A 605 -57.45 57.10 22.92
CA GLY A 605 -58.37 56.08 23.42
C GLY A 605 -57.78 54.67 23.38
N GLU A 606 -58.54 53.73 22.81
CA GLU A 606 -58.16 52.31 22.70
C GLU A 606 -56.84 52.10 21.92
N PRO A 607 -56.03 51.09 22.25
CA PRO A 607 -54.75 50.85 21.57
C PRO A 607 -54.90 50.52 20.08
N ALA A 608 -53.97 51.03 19.27
CA ALA A 608 -53.78 50.57 17.89
C ALA A 608 -52.87 49.32 17.89
N SER A 609 -53.33 48.19 17.36
CA SER A 609 -52.55 46.94 17.30
C SER A 609 -51.83 46.74 15.97
N ILE A 610 -50.60 46.22 16.02
CA ILE A 610 -49.91 45.61 14.86
C ILE A 610 -49.87 44.08 15.04
N GLY A 611 -50.16 43.32 13.98
CA GLY A 611 -50.09 41.86 14.00
C GLY A 611 -48.66 41.34 13.89
N LEU A 612 -48.33 40.28 14.63
CA LEU A 612 -46.98 39.69 14.64
C LEU A 612 -47.06 38.16 14.72
N VAL A 613 -46.40 37.46 13.80
CA VAL A 613 -46.50 36.00 13.65
C VAL A 613 -45.11 35.36 13.71
N ASN A 614 -44.89 34.42 14.62
CA ASN A 614 -43.78 33.47 14.47
C ASN A 614 -44.33 32.14 13.97
N THR A 615 -43.63 31.53 13.02
CA THR A 615 -43.97 30.20 12.50
C THR A 615 -42.95 29.21 13.04
N VAL A 616 -43.42 28.17 13.71
CA VAL A 616 -42.61 26.98 14.00
C VAL A 616 -42.73 26.03 12.81
N GLU A 617 -41.61 25.59 12.26
CA GLU A 617 -41.55 24.59 11.20
C GLU A 617 -40.92 23.30 11.75
N ARG A 618 -41.21 22.14 11.14
CA ARG A 618 -40.63 20.85 11.52
C ARG A 618 -39.54 20.44 10.55
N VAL A 619 -38.39 20.02 11.08
CA VAL A 619 -37.25 19.46 10.33
C VAL A 619 -37.16 17.94 10.49
N PHE A 620 -36.57 17.27 9.50
CA PHE A 620 -36.38 15.83 9.45
C PHE A 620 -34.88 15.50 9.42
N ASP A 621 -34.55 14.22 9.65
CA ASP A 621 -33.19 13.69 9.82
C ASP A 621 -33.18 12.26 9.27
N LEU A 622 -32.37 11.95 8.25
CA LEU A 622 -32.34 10.61 7.63
C LEU A 622 -31.04 9.84 7.90
N ALA A 623 -31.09 8.94 8.88
CA ALA A 623 -30.02 7.97 9.09
C ALA A 623 -30.19 6.72 8.20
N ILE A 624 -29.05 6.14 7.77
CA ILE A 624 -28.99 4.81 7.17
C ILE A 624 -28.08 3.88 7.98
N THR A 625 -28.46 2.61 8.12
CA THR A 625 -27.59 1.54 8.61
C THR A 625 -27.59 0.36 7.65
N LYS A 626 -26.41 -0.12 7.26
CA LYS A 626 -26.20 -1.27 6.37
C LYS A 626 -25.77 -2.49 7.20
N GLN A 627 -26.28 -3.67 6.88
CA GLN A 627 -25.89 -4.93 7.51
C GLN A 627 -25.92 -6.10 6.52
N ALA A 628 -25.02 -7.08 6.65
CA ALA A 628 -25.07 -8.34 5.90
C ALA A 628 -25.94 -9.41 6.62
N ASP A 629 -27.02 -9.86 5.98
CA ASP A 629 -27.87 -10.95 6.47
C ASP A 629 -27.25 -12.31 6.09
N LEU A 630 -26.21 -12.67 6.83
CA LEU A 630 -25.44 -13.90 6.64
C LEU A 630 -26.16 -15.17 7.14
N ALA A 631 -27.48 -15.14 7.36
CA ALA A 631 -28.25 -16.32 7.79
C ALA A 631 -28.26 -17.50 6.80
N ARG A 632 -27.69 -17.31 5.59
CA ARG A 632 -27.47 -18.35 4.57
C ARG A 632 -26.00 -18.78 4.43
N ALA A 633 -25.05 -17.94 4.84
CA ALA A 633 -23.63 -18.28 4.83
C ALA A 633 -23.32 -19.10 6.09
N ASN A 634 -23.00 -20.39 5.91
CA ASN A 634 -23.06 -21.38 6.99
C ASN A 634 -22.23 -21.04 8.24
N ASP A 635 -21.15 -20.26 8.08
CA ASP A 635 -20.15 -19.99 9.12
C ASP A 635 -19.98 -18.49 9.45
N ARG A 636 -20.91 -17.62 9.03
CA ARG A 636 -20.82 -16.14 9.13
C ARG A 636 -19.68 -15.47 8.33
N ALA A 637 -19.00 -16.23 7.47
CA ALA A 637 -18.15 -15.70 6.42
C ALA A 637 -18.62 -16.27 5.07
N VAL A 638 -18.58 -15.45 4.02
CA VAL A 638 -19.03 -15.81 2.66
C VAL A 638 -17.86 -16.34 1.83
N GLN A 639 -18.12 -17.19 0.85
CA GLN A 639 -17.13 -17.59 -0.16
C GLN A 639 -17.66 -17.37 -1.59
N ALA A 640 -16.78 -17.48 -2.59
CA ALA A 640 -17.18 -17.41 -4.00
C ALA A 640 -18.36 -18.37 -4.30
N GLY A 641 -19.39 -17.86 -4.95
CA GLY A 641 -20.66 -18.56 -5.20
C GLY A 641 -21.70 -18.50 -4.07
N ASP A 642 -21.37 -18.04 -2.86
CA ASP A 642 -22.37 -17.84 -1.79
C ASP A 642 -23.30 -16.66 -2.12
N GLY A 643 -24.60 -16.85 -1.85
CA GLY A 643 -25.64 -15.83 -2.01
C GLY A 643 -26.25 -15.37 -0.68
N PHE A 644 -26.14 -14.08 -0.38
CA PHE A 644 -26.66 -13.43 0.84
C PHE A 644 -27.54 -12.20 0.50
N ASP A 645 -27.98 -11.44 1.50
CA ASP A 645 -28.64 -10.14 1.34
C ASP A 645 -27.86 -9.06 2.10
N TYR A 646 -27.65 -7.89 1.49
CA TYR A 646 -27.47 -6.66 2.28
C TYR A 646 -28.83 -6.11 2.70
N VAL A 647 -28.93 -5.68 3.95
CA VAL A 647 -30.10 -5.09 4.58
C VAL A 647 -29.78 -3.63 4.87
N LEU A 648 -30.33 -2.72 4.06
CA LEU A 648 -30.25 -1.28 4.30
C LEU A 648 -31.48 -0.88 5.12
N THR A 649 -31.27 -0.24 6.26
CA THR A 649 -32.35 0.30 7.09
C THR A 649 -32.26 1.81 7.08
N VAL A 650 -33.20 2.47 6.41
CA VAL A 650 -33.33 3.93 6.37
C VAL A 650 -34.35 4.35 7.41
N THR A 651 -34.02 5.33 8.24
CA THR A 651 -34.86 5.81 9.34
C THR A 651 -34.97 7.33 9.28
N ASN A 652 -36.19 7.86 9.24
CA ASN A 652 -36.42 9.27 9.59
C ASN A 652 -36.35 9.40 11.12
N VAL A 653 -35.24 9.87 11.65
CA VAL A 653 -34.93 9.87 13.09
C VAL A 653 -35.78 10.89 13.83
N GLN A 654 -36.07 12.04 13.22
CA GLN A 654 -36.69 13.21 13.87
C GLN A 654 -38.12 13.51 13.38
N GLY A 655 -38.76 14.48 14.04
CA GLY A 655 -40.19 14.82 13.94
C GLY A 655 -40.73 15.26 12.58
N GLY A 656 -39.89 15.66 11.62
CA GLY A 656 -40.31 16.12 10.30
C GLY A 656 -40.95 15.05 9.42
N SER A 657 -41.31 15.43 8.20
CA SER A 657 -41.85 14.51 7.20
C SER A 657 -41.28 14.84 5.82
N VAL A 658 -40.70 13.84 5.17
CA VAL A 658 -39.86 14.02 3.98
C VAL A 658 -40.28 13.11 2.83
N ALA A 659 -40.15 13.59 1.59
CA ALA A 659 -40.48 12.85 0.37
C ALA A 659 -39.38 13.02 -0.69
N GLY A 660 -39.30 12.11 -1.65
CA GLY A 660 -38.23 12.13 -2.68
C GLY A 660 -36.89 11.57 -2.20
N VAL A 661 -36.89 10.81 -1.09
CA VAL A 661 -35.69 10.18 -0.52
C VAL A 661 -35.00 9.29 -1.57
N THR A 662 -33.68 9.44 -1.69
CA THR A 662 -32.85 8.65 -2.60
C THR A 662 -31.76 7.92 -1.80
N VAL A 663 -31.52 6.65 -2.11
CA VAL A 663 -30.46 5.82 -1.53
C VAL A 663 -29.59 5.27 -2.66
N THR A 664 -28.27 5.34 -2.52
CA THR A 664 -27.30 4.79 -3.47
C THR A 664 -26.41 3.75 -2.83
N ASP A 665 -26.21 2.60 -3.47
CA ASP A 665 -25.37 1.48 -3.00
C ASP A 665 -24.49 1.01 -4.17
N SER A 666 -23.17 1.10 -4.01
CA SER A 666 -22.20 0.83 -5.09
C SER A 666 -21.47 -0.48 -4.80
N LEU A 667 -21.88 -1.56 -5.47
CA LEU A 667 -21.35 -2.89 -5.21
C LEU A 667 -19.85 -2.97 -5.55
N PRO A 668 -19.00 -3.51 -4.65
CA PRO A 668 -17.57 -3.73 -4.88
C PRO A 668 -17.33 -4.91 -5.83
N ALA A 669 -16.14 -5.01 -6.43
CA ALA A 669 -15.88 -5.83 -7.62
C ALA A 669 -16.23 -7.32 -7.44
N GLU A 670 -16.08 -7.80 -6.22
CA GLU A 670 -16.26 -9.17 -5.70
C GLU A 670 -17.74 -9.57 -5.63
N LEU A 671 -18.67 -8.63 -5.81
CA LEU A 671 -20.11 -8.87 -5.73
C LEU A 671 -20.83 -8.57 -7.07
N ALA A 672 -21.87 -9.36 -7.31
CA ALA A 672 -22.90 -9.12 -8.31
C ALA A 672 -24.30 -9.25 -7.68
N LEU A 673 -25.31 -8.58 -8.25
CA LEU A 673 -26.71 -8.87 -7.91
C LEU A 673 -27.08 -10.32 -8.21
N ASP A 674 -27.87 -10.94 -7.35
CA ASP A 674 -28.43 -12.27 -7.60
C ASP A 674 -29.61 -12.18 -8.60
N PRO A 675 -29.47 -12.66 -9.85
CA PRO A 675 -30.52 -12.51 -10.86
C PRO A 675 -31.76 -13.40 -10.59
N THR A 676 -31.71 -14.26 -9.58
CA THR A 676 -32.82 -15.15 -9.20
C THR A 676 -33.73 -14.55 -8.12
N ARG A 677 -33.30 -13.46 -7.45
CA ARG A 677 -34.02 -12.82 -6.35
C ARG A 677 -34.16 -11.31 -6.62
N PRO A 678 -35.40 -10.76 -6.64
CA PRO A 678 -35.56 -9.31 -6.77
C PRO A 678 -35.17 -8.58 -5.49
N ILE A 679 -34.70 -7.34 -5.63
CA ILE A 679 -34.56 -6.40 -4.51
C ILE A 679 -35.94 -6.19 -3.88
N ALA A 680 -36.01 -6.27 -2.55
CA ALA A 680 -37.26 -6.18 -1.80
C ALA A 680 -37.27 -4.97 -0.85
N PHE A 681 -38.45 -4.39 -0.66
CA PHE A 681 -38.67 -3.21 0.18
C PHE A 681 -39.71 -3.54 1.25
N GLU A 682 -39.48 -3.17 2.50
CA GLU A 682 -40.40 -3.36 3.62
C GLU A 682 -40.53 -2.04 4.41
N PRO A 683 -41.67 -1.32 4.36
CA PRO A 683 -42.87 -1.60 3.57
C PRO A 683 -42.66 -1.43 2.06
N ALA A 684 -43.35 -2.28 1.27
CA ALA A 684 -43.13 -2.40 -0.18
C ALA A 684 -43.78 -1.32 -1.07
N ALA A 685 -44.40 -0.29 -0.48
CA ALA A 685 -45.09 0.76 -1.23
C ALA A 685 -44.12 1.86 -1.65
N ASP A 686 -44.35 2.43 -2.84
CA ASP A 686 -43.78 3.71 -3.28
C ASP A 686 -42.24 3.82 -3.36
N TRP A 687 -41.53 2.68 -3.42
CA TRP A 687 -40.09 2.62 -3.73
C TRP A 687 -39.84 2.02 -5.12
N ALA A 688 -38.82 2.53 -5.81
CA ALA A 688 -38.37 2.03 -7.11
C ALA A 688 -36.84 1.96 -7.18
N SER A 689 -36.32 0.84 -7.69
CA SER A 689 -34.90 0.64 -8.00
C SER A 689 -34.57 1.02 -9.45
N THR A 690 -33.52 1.81 -9.65
CA THR A 690 -32.90 2.15 -10.93
C THR A 690 -31.37 2.01 -10.81
N GLY A 691 -30.63 2.20 -11.90
CA GLY A 691 -29.17 2.12 -11.93
C GLY A 691 -28.63 1.01 -12.85
N THR A 692 -27.50 0.43 -12.48
CA THR A 692 -26.84 -0.70 -13.15
C THR A 692 -26.59 -1.85 -12.18
N ASP A 693 -26.15 -3.01 -12.67
CA ASP A 693 -25.84 -4.18 -11.82
C ASP A 693 -24.71 -3.95 -10.80
N ARG A 694 -24.04 -2.77 -10.84
CA ARG A 694 -22.96 -2.36 -9.94
C ARG A 694 -23.21 -1.05 -9.16
N GLU A 695 -24.17 -0.25 -9.59
CA GLU A 695 -24.51 1.05 -8.99
C GLU A 695 -26.03 1.14 -8.86
N LEU A 696 -26.51 0.93 -7.63
CA LEU A 696 -27.93 0.77 -7.32
C LEU A 696 -28.48 2.10 -6.79
N VAL A 697 -29.62 2.55 -7.33
CA VAL A 697 -30.27 3.80 -6.94
C VAL A 697 -31.72 3.52 -6.58
N PHE A 698 -32.06 3.62 -5.30
CA PHE A 698 -33.41 3.44 -4.79
C PHE A 698 -34.06 4.80 -4.56
N THR A 699 -35.26 5.02 -5.08
CA THR A 699 -35.98 6.30 -4.98
C THR A 699 -37.36 6.09 -4.38
N SER A 700 -37.80 7.03 -3.53
CA SER A 700 -39.09 6.95 -2.86
C SER A 700 -40.05 8.07 -3.29
N SER A 701 -41.25 7.70 -3.74
CA SER A 701 -42.37 8.62 -3.94
C SER A 701 -43.27 8.77 -2.70
N ALA A 702 -43.03 8.01 -1.63
CA ALA A 702 -43.75 8.16 -0.36
C ALA A 702 -43.27 9.39 0.43
N THR A 703 -44.11 9.84 1.35
CA THR A 703 -43.73 10.74 2.44
C THR A 703 -43.45 9.93 3.71
N HIS A 704 -42.22 9.99 4.21
CA HIS A 704 -41.76 9.33 5.42
C HIS A 704 -41.95 10.26 6.61
N THR A 705 -42.90 9.92 7.48
CA THR A 705 -43.13 10.62 8.76
C THR A 705 -42.04 10.32 9.79
N ALA A 706 -41.99 11.07 10.89
CA ALA A 706 -41.12 10.80 12.02
C ALA A 706 -41.12 9.32 12.45
N HIS A 707 -39.92 8.79 12.71
CA HIS A 707 -39.67 7.38 13.07
C HIS A 707 -40.18 6.35 12.05
N THR A 708 -40.42 6.76 10.80
CA THR A 708 -40.64 5.80 9.70
C THR A 708 -39.33 5.10 9.40
N VAL A 709 -39.37 3.77 9.47
CA VAL A 709 -38.27 2.87 9.13
C VAL A 709 -38.63 2.14 7.84
N VAL A 710 -37.70 2.11 6.89
CA VAL A 710 -37.77 1.33 5.65
C VAL A 710 -36.58 0.38 5.60
N THR A 711 -36.84 -0.88 5.30
CA THR A 711 -35.81 -1.87 5.02
C THR A 711 -35.73 -2.16 3.51
N ILE A 712 -34.54 -2.08 2.93
CA ILE A 712 -34.23 -2.50 1.55
C ILE A 712 -33.34 -3.75 1.63
N ARG A 713 -33.77 -4.85 1.03
CA ARG A 713 -33.02 -6.10 0.91
C ARG A 713 -32.44 -6.24 -0.49
N VAL A 714 -31.12 -6.16 -0.59
CA VAL A 714 -30.35 -6.26 -1.83
C VAL A 714 -29.68 -7.64 -1.89
N PRO A 715 -30.23 -8.60 -2.66
CA PRO A 715 -29.66 -9.95 -2.75
C PRO A 715 -28.44 -9.93 -3.67
N VAL A 716 -27.32 -10.44 -3.16
CA VAL A 716 -26.02 -10.46 -3.85
C VAL A 716 -25.40 -11.86 -3.82
N THR A 717 -24.51 -12.12 -4.77
CA THR A 717 -23.69 -13.34 -4.86
C THR A 717 -22.22 -12.94 -4.99
N VAL A 718 -21.33 -13.65 -4.29
CA VAL A 718 -19.88 -13.46 -4.42
C VAL A 718 -19.40 -14.05 -5.76
N VAL A 719 -18.66 -13.25 -6.53
CA VAL A 719 -18.19 -13.59 -7.88
C VAL A 719 -17.01 -14.55 -7.80
N GLU A 720 -17.02 -15.61 -8.62
CA GLU A 720 -15.85 -16.49 -8.79
C GLU A 720 -14.75 -15.78 -9.58
N ALA A 721 -13.53 -15.76 -9.03
CA ALA A 721 -12.36 -15.22 -9.71
C ALA A 721 -11.99 -16.05 -10.95
N ALA A 722 -11.58 -15.38 -12.02
CA ALA A 722 -11.14 -16.06 -13.24
C ALA A 722 -9.80 -16.82 -13.03
N PRO A 723 -9.63 -18.04 -13.57
CA PRO A 723 -8.41 -18.81 -13.33
C PRO A 723 -7.13 -18.14 -13.87
N ALA A 724 -6.14 -17.94 -13.01
CA ALA A 724 -4.83 -17.41 -13.39
C ALA A 724 -3.95 -18.48 -14.07
N PRO A 725 -2.99 -18.14 -14.94
CA PRO A 725 -1.99 -19.09 -15.41
C PRO A 725 -0.98 -19.41 -14.30
N LEU A 726 -0.62 -20.70 -14.13
CA LEU A 726 0.53 -21.08 -13.30
C LEU A 726 1.84 -20.68 -13.99
N GLY A 727 2.79 -20.16 -13.22
CA GLY A 727 4.15 -19.86 -13.70
C GLY A 727 5.03 -21.11 -13.82
N GLU A 728 6.10 -20.99 -14.62
CA GLU A 728 7.25 -21.90 -14.61
C GLU A 728 8.40 -21.25 -13.83
N GLY A 729 8.54 -21.55 -12.54
CA GLY A 729 9.74 -21.22 -11.74
C GLY A 729 9.51 -20.65 -10.34
N SER A 730 10.37 -21.08 -9.41
CA SER A 730 10.71 -20.46 -8.10
C SER A 730 9.64 -19.62 -7.39
N GLY A 731 8.47 -20.19 -7.12
CA GLY A 731 7.48 -19.55 -6.26
C GLY A 731 7.96 -19.47 -4.80
N GLU A 732 8.28 -18.27 -4.35
CA GLU A 732 8.12 -17.89 -2.94
C GLU A 732 6.64 -17.55 -2.69
N ALA A 733 6.18 -17.59 -1.45
CA ALA A 733 4.82 -17.21 -1.09
C ALA A 733 4.63 -15.69 -1.28
N SER A 734 3.48 -15.29 -1.78
CA SER A 734 3.05 -13.89 -1.72
C SER A 734 2.53 -13.59 -0.32
N ASP A 735 3.02 -12.55 0.35
CA ASP A 735 2.34 -11.98 1.52
C ASP A 735 1.02 -11.32 1.05
N ILE A 736 -0.09 -12.09 1.05
CA ILE A 736 -1.40 -11.60 0.60
C ILE A 736 -2.23 -11.14 1.80
N ASP A 737 -2.66 -9.88 1.78
CA ASP A 737 -3.64 -9.37 2.73
C ASP A 737 -5.04 -9.93 2.43
N PHE A 738 -5.61 -10.63 3.41
CA PHE A 738 -6.90 -11.30 3.31
C PHE A 738 -8.05 -10.31 3.57
N ALA A 739 -8.33 -9.47 2.57
CA ALA A 739 -9.29 -8.38 2.66
C ALA A 739 -10.77 -8.83 2.62
N ASP A 740 -11.54 -8.47 3.64
CA ASP A 740 -12.99 -8.69 3.71
C ASP A 740 -13.79 -7.78 2.75
N VAL A 741 -15.01 -8.19 2.37
CA VAL A 741 -15.83 -7.46 1.38
C VAL A 741 -16.48 -6.24 2.02
N VAL A 742 -15.92 -5.06 1.76
CA VAL A 742 -16.44 -3.76 2.20
C VAL A 742 -17.45 -3.22 1.18
N ASN A 743 -18.66 -2.87 1.62
CA ASN A 743 -19.65 -2.18 0.79
C ASN A 743 -20.30 -1.00 1.55
N THR A 744 -20.58 0.11 0.86
CA THR A 744 -21.11 1.36 1.42
C THR A 744 -22.40 1.77 0.74
N ALA A 745 -23.41 2.14 1.55
CA ALA A 745 -24.64 2.77 1.10
C ALA A 745 -24.77 4.20 1.66
N VAL A 746 -25.39 5.07 0.89
CA VAL A 746 -25.63 6.49 1.23
C VAL A 746 -27.11 6.79 1.03
N VAL A 747 -27.75 7.46 1.98
CA VAL A 747 -29.07 8.09 1.79
C VAL A 747 -28.87 9.60 1.57
N SER A 748 -29.79 10.24 0.86
CA SER A 748 -29.72 11.67 0.55
C SER A 748 -31.09 12.27 0.20
N VAL A 749 -31.29 13.51 0.61
CA VAL A 749 -32.41 14.38 0.23
C VAL A 749 -32.08 15.84 0.59
N PRO A 750 -32.52 16.86 -0.16
CA PRO A 750 -32.29 18.25 0.22
C PRO A 750 -33.08 18.65 1.48
N GLY A 751 -32.40 19.28 2.45
CA GLY A 751 -33.03 19.79 3.68
C GLY A 751 -32.94 18.87 4.90
N ASP A 752 -32.10 17.83 4.83
CA ASP A 752 -31.67 17.08 6.02
C ASP A 752 -30.87 17.99 6.98
N VAL A 753 -30.87 17.65 8.27
CA VAL A 753 -30.19 18.41 9.34
C VAL A 753 -28.95 17.71 9.89
N ASP A 754 -28.73 16.42 9.61
CA ASP A 754 -27.53 15.68 10.01
C ASP A 754 -26.96 14.85 8.84
N GLU A 755 -26.13 15.48 8.02
CA GLU A 755 -25.41 14.79 6.93
C GLU A 755 -24.40 13.74 7.44
N SER A 756 -24.10 13.66 8.75
CA SER A 756 -23.08 12.74 9.27
C SER A 756 -23.57 11.29 9.42
N ASN A 757 -24.89 11.09 9.53
CA ASN A 757 -25.53 9.77 9.68
C ASN A 757 -26.07 9.20 8.34
N ASN A 758 -25.95 9.98 7.26
CA ASN A 758 -26.46 9.68 5.93
C ASN A 758 -25.62 8.64 5.15
N THR A 759 -24.52 8.12 5.71
CA THR A 759 -23.65 7.08 5.08
C THR A 759 -23.42 5.90 6.02
N SER A 760 -23.47 4.67 5.49
CA SER A 760 -23.18 3.45 6.26
C SER A 760 -22.42 2.41 5.44
N THR A 761 -21.30 1.97 6.00
CA THR A 761 -20.40 0.93 5.46
C THR A 761 -20.54 -0.34 6.29
N GLU A 762 -20.63 -1.50 5.62
CA GLU A 762 -20.60 -2.83 6.22
C GLU A 762 -19.39 -3.60 5.67
N THR A 763 -18.69 -4.30 6.55
CA THR A 763 -17.56 -5.19 6.19
C THR A 763 -18.02 -6.63 6.38
N THR A 764 -18.10 -7.38 5.29
CA THR A 764 -18.60 -8.76 5.29
C THR A 764 -17.42 -9.74 5.28
N PRO A 765 -17.24 -10.56 6.34
CA PRO A 765 -16.15 -11.52 6.40
C PRO A 765 -16.13 -12.48 5.20
N GLN A 766 -14.99 -12.62 4.53
CA GLN A 766 -14.85 -13.52 3.39
C GLN A 766 -13.91 -14.67 3.71
N LYS A 767 -14.38 -15.92 3.55
CA LYS A 767 -13.51 -17.10 3.53
C LYS A 767 -12.60 -17.00 2.31
N GLN A 768 -11.31 -17.06 2.56
CA GLN A 768 -10.31 -16.90 1.52
C GLN A 768 -9.27 -18.03 1.59
N LEU A 769 -8.75 -18.32 0.40
CA LEU A 769 -7.66 -19.24 0.14
C LEU A 769 -6.73 -18.46 -0.79
N ASP A 770 -5.48 -18.27 -0.39
CA ASP A 770 -4.41 -18.14 -1.37
C ASP A 770 -3.68 -19.49 -1.48
N ALA A 771 -3.54 -19.95 -2.71
CA ALA A 771 -2.75 -21.10 -3.06
C ALA A 771 -1.85 -20.74 -4.24
N HIS A 772 -0.69 -20.15 -3.96
CA HIS A 772 0.35 -20.03 -4.98
C HIS A 772 0.84 -21.42 -5.39
N ALA A 773 0.88 -21.70 -6.69
CA ALA A 773 1.41 -22.93 -7.26
C ALA A 773 2.26 -22.64 -8.50
N PHE A 774 3.20 -23.54 -8.79
CA PHE A 774 4.01 -23.47 -10.00
C PHE A 774 4.40 -24.87 -10.49
N VAL A 775 4.62 -24.98 -11.80
CA VAL A 775 5.07 -26.23 -12.42
C VAL A 775 6.59 -26.22 -12.47
N GLN A 776 7.21 -27.31 -12.02
CA GLN A 776 8.66 -27.48 -12.10
C GLN A 776 9.00 -28.88 -12.58
N CYS A 777 9.91 -28.97 -13.54
CA CYS A 777 10.53 -30.23 -13.94
C CYS A 777 11.78 -30.46 -13.05
N GLU A 778 11.83 -31.58 -12.34
CA GLU A 778 12.95 -31.98 -11.47
C GLU A 778 13.23 -33.47 -11.69
N ASN A 779 14.49 -33.87 -11.88
CA ASN A 779 14.91 -35.26 -12.09
C ASN A 779 14.11 -35.98 -13.19
N ASP A 780 13.95 -35.33 -14.35
CA ASP A 780 13.22 -35.80 -15.52
C ASP A 780 11.74 -36.14 -15.25
N VAL A 781 11.10 -35.44 -14.31
CA VAL A 781 9.65 -35.58 -14.04
C VAL A 781 8.99 -34.24 -13.66
N PRO A 782 7.74 -33.97 -14.10
CA PRO A 782 6.99 -32.79 -13.69
C PRO A 782 6.37 -32.92 -12.29
N TRP A 783 6.66 -31.93 -11.46
CA TRP A 783 6.03 -31.67 -10.17
C TRP A 783 5.17 -30.40 -10.25
N VAL A 784 4.11 -30.36 -9.45
CA VAL A 784 3.45 -29.13 -9.03
C VAL A 784 3.88 -28.84 -7.60
N ASN A 785 4.62 -27.75 -7.42
CA ASN A 785 4.88 -27.18 -6.09
C ASN A 785 3.71 -26.24 -5.75
N PHE A 786 3.36 -26.16 -4.47
CA PHE A 786 2.26 -25.32 -3.99
C PHE A 786 2.51 -24.86 -2.56
N GLY A 787 1.99 -23.69 -2.22
CA GLY A 787 1.62 -23.30 -0.86
C GLY A 787 0.13 -23.07 -0.76
N ILE A 788 -0.38 -23.04 0.47
CA ILE A 788 -1.80 -22.92 0.82
C ILE A 788 -1.86 -22.14 2.11
N GLU A 789 -2.55 -21.00 2.08
CA GLU A 789 -2.84 -20.12 3.22
C GLU A 789 -4.32 -19.75 3.20
N THR A 790 -4.91 -19.57 4.38
CA THR A 790 -6.37 -19.46 4.53
C THR A 790 -6.79 -18.43 5.56
N SER A 791 -7.92 -17.77 5.31
CA SER A 791 -8.53 -16.81 6.24
C SER A 791 -10.04 -17.03 6.39
N ASN A 792 -10.57 -16.60 7.54
CA ASN A 792 -11.98 -16.68 7.95
C ASN A 792 -12.60 -18.10 7.91
N LEU A 793 -11.78 -19.15 8.05
CA LEU A 793 -12.25 -20.53 8.18
C LEU A 793 -12.70 -20.85 9.62
N ALA A 794 -13.70 -21.72 9.75
CA ALA A 794 -14.24 -22.11 11.06
C ALA A 794 -13.34 -23.11 11.82
N GLU A 795 -12.60 -23.94 11.08
CA GLU A 795 -11.54 -24.83 11.55
C GLU A 795 -10.43 -24.86 10.49
N GLU A 796 -9.16 -24.85 10.90
CA GLU A 796 -8.02 -24.89 9.97
C GLU A 796 -7.95 -26.26 9.24
N PRO A 797 -7.81 -26.26 7.90
CA PRO A 797 -7.73 -27.50 7.13
C PRO A 797 -6.41 -28.24 7.39
N THR A 798 -6.46 -29.57 7.48
CA THR A 798 -5.24 -30.41 7.52
C THR A 798 -4.86 -30.99 6.17
N GLU A 799 -5.83 -31.12 5.27
CA GLU A 799 -5.68 -31.71 3.94
C GLU A 799 -6.35 -30.82 2.90
N ALA A 800 -5.72 -30.68 1.74
CA ALA A 800 -6.27 -30.04 0.55
C ALA A 800 -6.41 -31.06 -0.58
N THR A 801 -7.33 -30.80 -1.51
CA THR A 801 -7.45 -31.57 -2.75
C THR A 801 -6.97 -30.73 -3.92
N ILE A 802 -6.04 -31.26 -4.71
CA ILE A 802 -5.62 -30.70 -6.01
C ILE A 802 -6.26 -31.55 -7.11
N ALA A 803 -6.95 -30.89 -8.03
CA ALA A 803 -7.68 -31.51 -9.14
C ALA A 803 -7.23 -30.91 -10.48
N TRP A 804 -6.79 -31.74 -11.42
CA TRP A 804 -6.46 -31.34 -12.79
C TRP A 804 -7.59 -31.78 -13.71
N THR A 805 -8.22 -30.84 -14.42
CA THR A 805 -9.34 -31.11 -15.32
C THR A 805 -9.00 -30.72 -16.76
N THR A 806 -9.24 -31.63 -17.71
CA THR A 806 -9.01 -31.41 -19.14
C THR A 806 -10.12 -30.55 -19.77
N ALA A 807 -9.86 -29.94 -20.93
CA ALA A 807 -10.85 -29.14 -21.66
C ALA A 807 -12.13 -29.92 -22.06
N ASP A 808 -12.07 -31.26 -22.12
CA ASP A 808 -13.22 -32.14 -22.36
C ASP A 808 -13.75 -32.84 -21.07
N GLY A 809 -13.33 -32.39 -19.88
CA GLY A 809 -13.96 -32.70 -18.61
C GLY A 809 -13.52 -34.00 -17.92
N ARG A 810 -12.35 -34.56 -18.25
CA ARG A 810 -11.73 -35.62 -17.42
C ARG A 810 -10.97 -34.99 -16.27
N THR A 811 -11.12 -35.51 -15.06
CA THR A 811 -10.43 -35.00 -13.86
C THR A 811 -9.56 -36.07 -13.22
N ALA A 812 -8.30 -35.72 -12.92
CA ALA A 812 -7.42 -36.48 -12.03
C ALA A 812 -7.25 -35.71 -10.72
N THR A 813 -7.14 -36.40 -9.57
CA THR A 813 -7.07 -35.76 -8.25
C THR A 813 -5.94 -36.31 -7.37
N LYS A 814 -5.48 -35.49 -6.42
CA LYS A 814 -4.54 -35.83 -5.36
C LYS A 814 -4.96 -35.14 -4.06
N THR A 815 -4.89 -35.86 -2.95
CA THR A 815 -4.93 -35.26 -1.60
C THR A 815 -3.51 -34.92 -1.18
N VAL A 816 -3.33 -33.75 -0.58
CA VAL A 816 -2.05 -33.21 -0.09
C VAL A 816 -2.26 -32.53 1.28
N PRO A 817 -1.21 -32.23 2.06
CA PRO A 817 -1.34 -31.36 3.22
C PRO A 817 -1.88 -29.98 2.82
N ALA A 818 -2.72 -29.36 3.65
CA ALA A 818 -3.13 -27.96 3.47
C ALA A 818 -2.03 -27.01 3.99
N SER A 819 -0.88 -27.01 3.31
CA SER A 819 0.31 -26.21 3.62
C SER A 819 1.23 -26.17 2.40
N ALA A 820 2.41 -25.55 2.53
CA ALA A 820 3.50 -25.74 1.57
C ALA A 820 3.83 -27.22 1.31
N GLY A 821 4.08 -27.58 0.05
CA GLY A 821 4.37 -28.94 -0.38
C GLY A 821 4.62 -29.10 -1.89
N ARG A 822 4.78 -30.35 -2.33
CA ARG A 822 4.87 -30.70 -3.75
C ARG A 822 4.19 -32.02 -4.07
N VAL A 823 3.66 -32.14 -5.28
CA VAL A 823 2.95 -33.33 -5.76
C VAL A 823 3.32 -33.65 -7.21
N LEU A 824 3.38 -34.94 -7.55
CA LEU A 824 3.60 -35.37 -8.93
C LEU A 824 2.42 -35.00 -9.83
N TRP A 825 2.73 -34.59 -11.05
CA TRP A 825 1.75 -34.40 -12.11
C TRP A 825 0.89 -35.67 -12.34
N PRO A 826 -0.38 -35.54 -12.79
CA PRO A 826 -1.22 -36.69 -13.15
C PRO A 826 -0.50 -37.74 -14.00
N TYR A 827 -0.59 -38.99 -13.56
CA TYR A 827 0.03 -40.17 -14.19
C TYR A 827 1.57 -40.21 -14.26
N ALA A 828 2.27 -39.24 -13.66
CA ALA A 828 3.72 -39.32 -13.47
C ALA A 828 4.09 -40.26 -12.31
N ALA A 829 5.27 -40.88 -12.37
CA ALA A 829 5.85 -41.68 -11.29
C ALA A 829 7.37 -41.54 -11.21
N VAL A 830 7.93 -41.76 -10.02
CA VAL A 830 9.37 -41.70 -9.72
C VAL A 830 9.87 -42.96 -9.03
N ASP A 831 11.19 -43.16 -9.04
CA ASP A 831 11.87 -44.18 -8.23
C ASP A 831 12.27 -43.70 -6.83
N GLU A 832 13.02 -44.54 -6.10
CA GLU A 832 13.50 -44.27 -4.73
C GLU A 832 14.44 -43.07 -4.60
N ASN A 833 15.01 -42.59 -5.71
CA ASN A 833 15.88 -41.40 -5.77
C ASN A 833 15.13 -40.16 -6.29
N GLY A 834 13.84 -40.29 -6.62
CA GLY A 834 13.03 -39.22 -7.18
C GLY A 834 13.16 -39.04 -8.70
N VAL A 835 13.84 -39.95 -9.41
CA VAL A 835 14.01 -39.89 -10.87
C VAL A 835 12.74 -40.38 -11.58
N GLY A 836 12.31 -39.69 -12.64
CA GLY A 836 11.16 -40.07 -13.45
C GLY A 836 11.25 -41.49 -14.03
N ILE A 837 10.14 -42.24 -13.93
CA ILE A 837 9.98 -43.60 -14.49
C ILE A 837 8.62 -43.85 -15.16
N ALA A 838 7.67 -42.91 -15.08
CA ALA A 838 6.45 -42.92 -15.87
C ALA A 838 5.93 -41.49 -16.09
N TRP A 839 5.24 -41.27 -17.20
CA TRP A 839 4.75 -39.96 -17.65
C TRP A 839 3.37 -40.11 -18.33
N PRO A 840 2.48 -39.10 -18.29
CA PRO A 840 1.19 -39.16 -18.97
C PRO A 840 1.34 -39.40 -20.48
N GLY A 841 0.51 -40.29 -21.04
CA GLY A 841 0.55 -40.65 -22.46
C GLY A 841 1.65 -41.64 -22.86
N TRP A 842 2.46 -42.15 -21.94
CA TRP A 842 3.49 -43.16 -22.21
C TRP A 842 3.15 -44.52 -21.58
N ARG A 843 3.57 -45.59 -22.24
CA ARG A 843 3.52 -46.97 -21.73
C ARG A 843 4.77 -47.76 -22.15
N PRO A 844 5.10 -48.89 -21.50
CA PRO A 844 6.09 -49.82 -22.01
C PRO A 844 5.77 -50.27 -23.45
N ALA A 845 6.82 -50.48 -24.23
CA ALA A 845 6.76 -51.06 -25.55
C ALA A 845 6.25 -52.52 -25.51
N ALA A 846 5.58 -52.94 -26.58
CA ALA A 846 5.11 -54.29 -26.81
C ALA A 846 5.52 -54.79 -28.21
N GLU A 847 5.42 -56.11 -28.46
CA GLU A 847 5.80 -56.71 -29.74
C GLU A 847 5.06 -56.08 -30.95
N GLY A 848 3.86 -55.55 -30.76
CA GLY A 848 3.08 -54.88 -31.79
C GLY A 848 3.60 -53.49 -32.21
N ASP A 849 4.50 -52.88 -31.44
CA ASP A 849 5.09 -51.57 -31.75
C ASP A 849 6.36 -51.69 -32.62
N VAL A 850 6.86 -52.93 -32.83
CA VAL A 850 8.10 -53.22 -33.55
C VAL A 850 7.91 -53.17 -35.06
N VAL A 851 8.78 -52.44 -35.75
CA VAL A 851 8.83 -52.33 -37.21
C VAL A 851 10.21 -52.70 -37.77
N GLY A 852 10.23 -53.31 -38.95
CA GLY A 852 11.47 -53.60 -39.68
C GLY A 852 12.43 -54.52 -38.91
N GLN A 853 13.69 -54.09 -38.77
CA GLN A 853 14.75 -54.86 -38.10
C GLN A 853 14.79 -54.63 -36.59
N GLY A 854 13.66 -54.77 -35.89
CA GLY A 854 13.60 -54.64 -34.43
C GLY A 854 13.53 -53.20 -33.90
N THR A 855 13.26 -52.21 -34.76
CA THR A 855 13.14 -50.80 -34.38
C THR A 855 11.72 -50.49 -33.90
N ILE A 856 11.55 -49.48 -33.04
CA ILE A 856 10.23 -49.02 -32.56
C ILE A 856 10.04 -47.56 -33.01
N VAL A 857 8.81 -47.18 -33.36
CA VAL A 857 8.45 -45.81 -33.78
C VAL A 857 7.94 -45.01 -32.58
N ASP A 858 8.26 -43.71 -32.52
CA ASP A 858 7.83 -42.77 -31.47
C ASP A 858 8.11 -43.29 -30.04
N ALA A 859 9.25 -43.95 -29.89
CA ALA A 859 9.76 -44.54 -28.66
C ALA A 859 10.88 -43.71 -28.04
N TRP A 860 11.03 -43.83 -26.72
CA TRP A 860 12.13 -43.31 -25.92
C TRP A 860 12.37 -44.29 -24.77
N GLU A 861 13.64 -44.66 -24.55
CA GLU A 861 14.03 -45.79 -23.69
C GLU A 861 13.29 -47.09 -24.08
N ASP A 862 12.57 -47.73 -23.14
CA ASP A 862 11.68 -48.86 -23.38
C ASP A 862 10.19 -48.47 -23.50
N LEU A 863 9.89 -47.17 -23.61
CA LEU A 863 8.54 -46.62 -23.64
C LEU A 863 8.10 -46.16 -25.04
N VAL A 864 6.79 -46.22 -25.29
CA VAL A 864 6.11 -45.74 -26.51
C VAL A 864 5.03 -44.74 -26.13
N LYS A 865 4.90 -43.67 -26.91
CA LYS A 865 3.86 -42.65 -26.73
C LYS A 865 2.55 -43.14 -27.34
N ASP A 866 1.55 -43.39 -26.50
CA ASP A 866 0.26 -43.97 -26.91
C ASP A 866 -0.88 -42.97 -26.68
N THR A 867 -1.44 -42.47 -27.79
CA THR A 867 -2.49 -41.45 -27.81
C THR A 867 -3.88 -41.97 -27.42
N SER A 868 -4.04 -43.28 -27.22
CA SER A 868 -5.30 -43.91 -26.80
C SER A 868 -5.44 -44.05 -25.28
N LEU A 869 -4.38 -43.79 -24.51
CA LEU A 869 -4.39 -43.81 -23.06
C LEU A 869 -5.18 -42.63 -22.48
N GLU A 870 -5.97 -42.86 -21.43
CA GLU A 870 -6.65 -41.79 -20.69
C GLU A 870 -5.68 -40.75 -20.14
N SER A 871 -4.47 -41.18 -19.75
CA SER A 871 -3.40 -40.31 -19.29
C SER A 871 -2.86 -39.37 -20.37
N TYR A 872 -3.05 -39.67 -21.66
CA TYR A 872 -2.55 -38.84 -22.76
C TYR A 872 -3.12 -37.42 -22.73
N ALA A 873 -4.39 -37.27 -22.34
CA ALA A 873 -5.06 -35.97 -22.21
C ALA A 873 -4.39 -35.03 -21.19
N PHE A 874 -3.55 -35.58 -20.29
CA PHE A 874 -2.79 -34.84 -19.28
C PHE A 874 -1.34 -34.54 -19.71
N SER A 875 -0.96 -34.85 -20.96
CA SER A 875 0.36 -34.57 -21.55
C SER A 875 0.38 -33.38 -22.54
N SER A 876 -0.71 -32.61 -22.61
CA SER A 876 -0.84 -31.52 -23.59
C SER A 876 0.04 -30.33 -23.22
N THR A 877 0.93 -29.96 -24.13
CA THR A 877 1.86 -28.82 -23.99
C THR A 877 1.31 -27.52 -24.58
N THR A 878 0.06 -27.54 -25.07
CA THR A 878 -0.58 -26.42 -25.77
C THR A 878 -2.02 -26.16 -25.35
N GLU A 879 -2.72 -27.17 -24.82
CA GLU A 879 -4.05 -27.02 -24.22
C GLU A 879 -3.89 -27.10 -22.69
N PRO A 880 -4.15 -26.02 -21.94
CA PRO A 880 -3.96 -26.02 -20.50
C PRO A 880 -5.03 -26.87 -19.79
N LEU A 881 -4.62 -27.54 -18.72
CA LEU A 881 -5.49 -28.14 -17.74
C LEU A 881 -5.97 -27.06 -16.76
N LEU A 882 -7.22 -27.13 -16.33
CA LEU A 882 -7.72 -26.38 -15.18
C LEU A 882 -7.22 -27.08 -13.90
N VAL A 883 -6.38 -26.42 -13.12
CA VAL A 883 -5.84 -26.94 -11.84
C VAL A 883 -6.59 -26.25 -10.71
N THR A 884 -7.43 -26.98 -9.98
CA THR A 884 -8.22 -26.45 -8.86
C THR A 884 -7.66 -26.99 -7.54
N ILE A 885 -7.34 -26.09 -6.61
CA ILE A 885 -6.93 -26.39 -5.25
C ILE A 885 -8.14 -26.11 -4.33
N THR A 886 -8.46 -27.03 -3.42
CA THR A 886 -9.68 -26.96 -2.59
C THR A 886 -9.40 -27.30 -1.13
N VAL A 887 -9.80 -26.39 -0.25
CA VAL A 887 -9.91 -26.56 1.22
C VAL A 887 -11.28 -26.11 1.77
N ASN A 888 -12.21 -25.68 0.90
CA ASN A 888 -13.44 -24.95 1.20
C ASN A 888 -13.16 -23.56 1.81
N PRO A 889 -12.70 -22.57 1.00
CA PRO A 889 -13.01 -22.40 -0.43
C PRO A 889 -12.05 -23.10 -1.41
N SER A 890 -12.18 -22.79 -2.70
CA SER A 890 -11.32 -23.31 -3.77
C SER A 890 -10.86 -22.21 -4.71
N GLN A 891 -9.60 -22.31 -5.18
CA GLN A 891 -8.98 -21.42 -6.15
C GLN A 891 -8.55 -22.24 -7.36
N SER A 892 -8.61 -21.66 -8.55
CA SER A 892 -8.32 -22.37 -9.81
C SER A 892 -7.32 -21.63 -10.68
N PHE A 893 -6.54 -22.42 -11.41
CA PHE A 893 -5.44 -21.97 -12.25
C PHE A 893 -5.43 -22.72 -13.58
N THR A 894 -4.58 -22.31 -14.52
CA THR A 894 -4.39 -23.00 -15.80
C THR A 894 -2.92 -23.38 -16.01
N ALA A 895 -2.67 -24.63 -16.42
CA ALA A 895 -1.31 -25.14 -16.61
C ALA A 895 -1.23 -26.15 -17.76
N THR A 896 -0.28 -25.95 -18.67
CA THR A 896 0.12 -26.95 -19.68
C THR A 896 1.13 -27.95 -19.10
N TYR A 897 1.26 -29.12 -19.73
CA TYR A 897 2.37 -30.02 -19.47
C TYR A 897 3.71 -29.32 -19.82
N PRO A 898 4.69 -29.27 -18.89
CA PRO A 898 5.89 -28.46 -19.07
C PRO A 898 6.83 -29.08 -20.12
N GLN A 899 7.74 -28.27 -20.66
CA GLN A 899 8.77 -28.79 -21.56
C GLN A 899 9.89 -29.48 -20.78
N ALA A 900 10.36 -30.62 -21.28
CA ALA A 900 11.63 -31.20 -20.83
C ALA A 900 12.77 -30.29 -21.31
N THR A 901 13.41 -29.59 -20.37
CA THR A 901 14.57 -28.73 -20.64
C THR A 901 15.86 -29.46 -20.27
N PRO A 902 17.03 -29.09 -20.84
CA PRO A 902 18.32 -29.66 -20.45
C PRO A 902 18.73 -29.43 -18.99
N ALA A 903 17.97 -28.62 -18.23
CA ALA A 903 18.15 -28.43 -16.79
C ALA A 903 17.33 -29.43 -15.94
N CYS A 904 16.35 -30.12 -16.54
CA CYS A 904 15.58 -31.20 -15.91
C CYS A 904 16.07 -32.59 -16.32
N GLU A 905 16.70 -32.69 -17.50
CA GLU A 905 17.20 -33.94 -18.09
C GLU A 905 18.15 -34.70 -17.15
N VAL A 906 17.92 -36.00 -16.99
CA VAL A 906 18.75 -36.91 -16.20
C VAL A 906 19.47 -37.86 -17.16
N GLN A 907 20.79 -38.02 -17.00
CA GLN A 907 21.56 -39.00 -17.75
C GLN A 907 21.12 -40.43 -17.39
N ARG A 908 20.64 -41.17 -18.39
CA ARG A 908 20.06 -42.51 -18.24
C ARG A 908 21.03 -43.59 -18.72
N ASP A 909 22.08 -43.83 -17.95
CA ASP A 909 23.01 -44.92 -18.26
C ASP A 909 22.32 -46.29 -18.10
N SER A 910 22.47 -47.17 -19.09
CA SER A 910 22.06 -48.58 -18.96
C SER A 910 23.10 -49.37 -18.16
N ALA A 911 22.67 -50.39 -17.40
CA ALA A 911 23.61 -51.23 -16.66
C ALA A 911 23.10 -52.68 -16.57
N ILE A 912 23.63 -53.60 -17.37
CA ILE A 912 23.16 -55.00 -17.41
C ILE A 912 23.92 -55.92 -16.43
N SER A 913 23.26 -57.00 -16.05
CA SER A 913 23.78 -58.07 -15.19
C SER A 913 23.40 -59.44 -15.72
N VAL A 914 24.28 -60.44 -15.56
CA VAL A 914 24.04 -61.82 -16.01
C VAL A 914 24.12 -62.78 -14.84
N THR A 915 23.08 -63.59 -14.66
CA THR A 915 23.08 -64.72 -13.72
C THR A 915 23.06 -66.03 -14.51
N LYS A 916 24.03 -66.90 -14.24
CA LYS A 916 24.13 -68.25 -14.81
C LYS A 916 24.05 -69.28 -13.69
N THR A 917 23.20 -70.29 -13.85
CA THR A 917 23.05 -71.38 -12.87
C THR A 917 23.01 -72.73 -13.59
N ALA A 918 23.60 -73.76 -13.00
CA ALA A 918 23.46 -75.14 -13.47
C ALA A 918 22.33 -75.84 -12.71
N SER A 919 21.64 -76.78 -13.37
CA SER A 919 20.59 -77.60 -12.73
C SER A 919 21.13 -78.76 -11.85
N VAL A 920 22.46 -78.92 -11.76
CA VAL A 920 23.15 -79.90 -10.89
C VAL A 920 24.45 -79.32 -10.34
N ASP A 921 24.84 -79.69 -9.12
CA ASP A 921 26.16 -79.34 -8.55
C ASP A 921 27.30 -80.24 -9.08
N ALA A 922 26.96 -81.44 -9.57
CA ALA A 922 27.91 -82.45 -10.02
C ALA A 922 27.34 -83.33 -11.14
N VAL A 923 28.18 -83.70 -12.10
CA VAL A 923 27.80 -84.48 -13.28
C VAL A 923 28.86 -85.54 -13.62
N LYS A 924 28.46 -86.65 -14.24
CA LYS A 924 29.37 -87.71 -14.70
C LYS A 924 29.74 -87.49 -16.18
N PRO A 925 30.92 -87.95 -16.65
CA PRO A 925 31.21 -88.01 -18.08
C PRO A 925 30.12 -88.77 -18.85
N GLY A 926 29.65 -88.21 -19.97
CA GLY A 926 28.49 -88.71 -20.71
C GLY A 926 27.12 -88.40 -20.08
N GLY A 927 27.06 -87.62 -19.00
CA GLY A 927 25.82 -87.16 -18.36
C GLY A 927 25.22 -85.92 -19.01
N GLU A 928 23.94 -85.68 -18.76
CA GLU A 928 23.18 -84.53 -19.25
C GLU A 928 22.72 -83.65 -18.09
N PHE A 929 22.70 -82.34 -18.30
CA PHE A 929 22.15 -81.33 -17.39
C PHE A 929 21.82 -80.06 -18.20
N SER A 930 21.45 -78.97 -17.53
CA SER A 930 21.15 -77.69 -18.19
C SER A 930 21.72 -76.48 -17.47
N TYR A 931 21.96 -75.40 -18.21
CA TYR A 931 22.22 -74.07 -17.68
C TYR A 931 21.00 -73.17 -17.88
N ALA A 932 20.58 -72.45 -16.84
CA ALA A 932 19.66 -71.33 -16.95
C ALA A 932 20.43 -70.00 -16.94
N LEU A 933 20.10 -69.12 -17.87
CA LEU A 933 20.71 -67.80 -18.09
C LEU A 933 19.66 -66.70 -17.94
N LYS A 934 19.96 -65.67 -17.13
CA LYS A 934 19.12 -64.48 -16.96
C LYS A 934 19.95 -63.23 -17.22
N VAL A 935 19.45 -62.36 -18.08
CA VAL A 935 19.98 -61.01 -18.27
C VAL A 935 18.99 -60.03 -17.66
N ARG A 936 19.44 -59.16 -16.76
CA ARG A 936 18.62 -58.14 -16.12
C ARG A 936 19.28 -56.77 -16.25
N ASN A 937 18.52 -55.77 -16.68
CA ASN A 937 18.95 -54.38 -16.58
C ASN A 937 18.74 -53.86 -15.15
N THR A 938 19.76 -53.19 -14.64
CA THR A 938 19.89 -52.61 -13.31
C THR A 938 20.26 -51.11 -13.36
N GLY A 939 20.45 -50.55 -14.56
CA GLY A 939 20.66 -49.11 -14.78
C GLY A 939 19.34 -48.35 -14.96
N LEU A 940 19.46 -47.07 -15.31
CA LEU A 940 18.32 -46.15 -15.49
C LEU A 940 17.82 -46.08 -16.94
N GLY A 941 18.72 -46.21 -17.92
CA GLY A 941 18.37 -46.30 -19.35
C GLY A 941 18.17 -47.73 -19.82
N ALA A 942 17.50 -47.89 -20.95
CA ALA A 942 17.20 -49.17 -21.57
C ALA A 942 18.40 -49.69 -22.38
N ALA A 943 18.73 -50.96 -22.20
CA ALA A 943 19.82 -51.59 -22.95
C ALA A 943 19.31 -52.08 -24.32
N SER A 944 19.88 -51.59 -25.43
CA SER A 944 19.46 -51.99 -26.79
C SER A 944 20.54 -51.71 -27.85
N PRO A 945 20.83 -52.65 -28.79
CA PRO A 945 20.44 -54.06 -28.76
C PRO A 945 21.20 -54.81 -27.66
N VAL A 946 20.62 -55.89 -27.13
CA VAL A 946 21.30 -56.79 -26.20
C VAL A 946 21.63 -58.10 -26.91
N VAL A 947 22.90 -58.53 -26.85
CA VAL A 947 23.37 -59.81 -27.39
C VAL A 947 23.92 -60.65 -26.24
N LEU A 948 23.44 -61.88 -26.11
CA LEU A 948 23.90 -62.88 -25.14
C LEU A 948 24.79 -63.90 -25.85
N SER A 949 26.03 -64.02 -25.38
CA SER A 949 27.05 -64.95 -25.89
C SER A 949 27.49 -65.91 -24.78
N ASP A 950 27.66 -67.20 -25.07
CA ASP A 950 28.07 -68.22 -24.10
C ASP A 950 29.14 -69.13 -24.73
N ALA A 951 30.37 -69.05 -24.21
CA ALA A 951 31.54 -69.72 -24.76
C ALA A 951 31.64 -71.16 -24.22
N ILE A 952 30.91 -72.07 -24.86
CA ILE A 952 30.75 -73.47 -24.46
C ILE A 952 32.12 -74.17 -24.35
N PRO A 953 32.47 -74.74 -23.17
CA PRO A 953 33.69 -75.51 -22.99
C PRO A 953 33.80 -76.70 -23.95
N ALA A 954 35.01 -77.05 -24.37
CA ALA A 954 35.27 -78.15 -25.29
C ALA A 954 34.83 -79.53 -24.77
N GLU A 955 34.51 -79.63 -23.48
CA GLU A 955 33.98 -80.82 -22.82
C GLU A 955 32.45 -80.88 -22.77
N LEU A 956 31.74 -79.84 -23.25
CA LEU A 956 30.28 -79.80 -23.34
C LEU A 956 29.79 -79.76 -24.79
N LYS A 957 28.65 -80.38 -25.03
CA LYS A 957 27.87 -80.31 -26.26
C LYS A 957 26.49 -79.77 -25.92
N VAL A 958 26.07 -78.67 -26.57
CA VAL A 958 24.69 -78.18 -26.48
C VAL A 958 23.78 -79.12 -27.28
N THR A 959 22.73 -79.61 -26.63
CA THR A 959 21.71 -80.50 -27.22
C THR A 959 20.36 -79.83 -27.40
N GLY A 960 20.10 -78.73 -26.69
CA GLY A 960 18.88 -77.94 -26.78
C GLY A 960 19.11 -76.51 -26.34
N ILE A 961 18.35 -75.58 -26.93
CA ILE A 961 18.24 -74.19 -26.47
C ILE A 961 16.74 -73.89 -26.41
N SER A 962 16.28 -73.31 -25.29
CA SER A 962 14.90 -72.85 -25.14
C SER A 962 14.82 -71.49 -24.44
N THR A 963 13.73 -70.78 -24.72
CA THR A 963 13.41 -69.43 -24.24
C THR A 963 11.88 -69.29 -24.31
N ALA A 964 11.31 -68.23 -23.73
CA ALA A 964 9.91 -67.90 -23.98
C ALA A 964 9.67 -67.61 -25.48
N GLU A 965 8.66 -68.26 -26.06
CA GLU A 965 8.21 -68.02 -27.43
C GLU A 965 7.33 -66.75 -27.51
N ALA A 966 7.02 -66.28 -28.73
CA ALA A 966 6.09 -65.17 -28.93
C ALA A 966 4.69 -65.51 -28.36
N PRO A 967 3.98 -64.56 -27.72
CA PRO A 967 4.21 -63.12 -27.74
C PRO A 967 4.91 -62.57 -26.48
N ALA A 968 6.01 -63.18 -26.02
CA ALA A 968 6.88 -62.56 -25.03
C ALA A 968 7.55 -61.28 -25.58
N PHE A 969 7.68 -60.24 -24.77
CA PHE A 969 8.41 -59.02 -25.13
C PHE A 969 9.08 -58.38 -23.91
N PRO A 970 10.37 -57.96 -23.98
CA PRO A 970 11.33 -58.30 -25.05
C PRO A 970 11.61 -59.82 -25.10
N ARG A 971 12.12 -60.34 -26.22
CA ARG A 971 12.37 -61.79 -26.39
C ARG A 971 13.59 -62.12 -27.22
N TRP A 972 14.18 -63.30 -27.00
CA TRP A 972 15.38 -63.74 -27.73
C TRP A 972 15.03 -64.32 -29.12
N GLU A 973 15.82 -63.93 -30.11
CA GLU A 973 15.89 -64.54 -31.45
C GLU A 973 17.33 -64.97 -31.78
N GLY A 974 17.50 -65.65 -32.91
CA GLY A 974 18.83 -66.00 -33.46
C GLY A 974 19.56 -67.13 -32.73
N CYS A 975 19.17 -67.46 -31.49
CA CYS A 975 19.78 -68.46 -30.61
C CYS A 975 20.32 -69.71 -31.31
N ALA A 976 21.63 -69.73 -31.56
CA ALA A 976 22.31 -70.79 -32.30
C ALA A 976 23.72 -71.07 -31.76
N VAL A 977 24.15 -72.32 -31.89
CA VAL A 977 25.54 -72.73 -31.62
C VAL A 977 26.37 -72.55 -32.89
N THR A 978 27.51 -71.88 -32.78
CA THR A 978 28.51 -71.75 -33.86
C THR A 978 29.88 -72.24 -33.40
N GLY A 979 30.76 -72.62 -34.33
CA GLY A 979 32.16 -72.95 -34.00
C GLY A 979 32.41 -74.25 -33.21
N ALA A 980 31.39 -75.08 -32.98
CA ALA A 980 31.54 -76.41 -32.38
C ALA A 980 32.32 -77.38 -33.30
N ASP A 981 32.88 -78.44 -32.73
CA ASP A 981 33.65 -79.45 -33.47
C ASP A 981 32.78 -80.43 -34.30
N GLU A 982 33.42 -81.36 -35.04
CA GLU A 982 32.71 -82.36 -35.86
C GLU A 982 31.79 -83.30 -35.06
N ALA A 983 31.98 -83.42 -33.74
CA ALA A 983 31.12 -84.17 -32.84
C ALA A 983 30.06 -83.29 -32.16
N GLY A 984 30.15 -81.96 -32.29
CA GLY A 984 29.28 -80.95 -31.70
C GLY A 984 29.68 -80.50 -30.30
N PHE A 985 30.94 -80.66 -29.91
CA PHE A 985 31.48 -80.17 -28.63
C PHE A 985 32.09 -78.77 -28.76
N GLY A 986 32.03 -77.99 -27.68
CA GLY A 986 32.47 -76.60 -27.63
C GLY A 986 31.65 -75.66 -28.52
N GLY A 987 32.27 -74.55 -28.91
CA GLY A 987 31.64 -73.50 -29.73
C GLY A 987 31.15 -72.32 -28.90
N VAL A 988 30.30 -71.50 -29.51
CA VAL A 988 29.69 -70.31 -28.90
C VAL A 988 28.19 -70.34 -29.19
N VAL A 989 27.35 -70.21 -28.16
CA VAL A 989 25.94 -69.87 -28.32
C VAL A 989 25.82 -68.36 -28.44
N GLU A 990 25.06 -67.87 -29.42
CA GLU A 990 24.73 -66.45 -29.57
C GLU A 990 23.21 -66.28 -29.75
N CYS A 991 22.63 -65.36 -28.97
CA CYS A 991 21.21 -64.97 -28.98
C CYS A 991 21.09 -63.44 -29.00
N THR A 992 20.17 -62.89 -29.79
CA THR A 992 19.90 -61.44 -29.86
C THR A 992 18.54 -61.12 -29.27
N LEU A 993 18.44 -60.09 -28.42
CA LEU A 993 17.18 -59.64 -27.85
C LEU A 993 16.45 -58.73 -28.85
N VAL A 994 15.19 -59.07 -29.14
CA VAL A 994 14.24 -58.23 -29.87
C VAL A 994 13.49 -57.37 -28.87
N GLY A 995 13.58 -56.05 -29.07
CA GLY A 995 13.08 -55.04 -28.14
C GLY A 995 14.13 -54.58 -27.11
N PRO A 996 14.01 -53.34 -26.61
CA PRO A 996 14.88 -52.82 -25.57
C PRO A 996 14.67 -53.54 -24.23
N LEU A 997 15.73 -53.68 -23.44
CA LEU A 997 15.64 -54.19 -22.07
C LEU A 997 15.53 -53.02 -21.08
N GLY A 998 14.30 -52.65 -20.75
CA GLY A 998 13.96 -51.51 -19.88
C GLY A 998 14.49 -51.53 -18.45
N ARG A 999 14.39 -50.39 -17.77
CA ARG A 999 14.87 -50.18 -16.39
C ARG A 999 14.35 -51.27 -15.43
N GLY A 1000 15.26 -52.02 -14.81
CA GLY A 1000 14.91 -53.06 -13.83
C GLY A 1000 14.35 -54.37 -14.41
N VAL A 1001 14.07 -54.42 -15.72
CA VAL A 1001 13.45 -55.56 -16.42
C VAL A 1001 14.44 -56.72 -16.55
N THR A 1002 13.92 -57.95 -16.43
CA THR A 1002 14.67 -59.18 -16.68
C THR A 1002 14.16 -59.80 -17.99
N ALA A 1003 15.08 -60.07 -18.92
CA ALA A 1003 14.75 -60.75 -20.17
C ALA A 1003 14.28 -62.19 -19.89
N PRO A 1004 13.56 -62.84 -20.83
CA PRO A 1004 13.23 -64.25 -20.72
C PRO A 1004 14.46 -65.13 -20.44
N GLU A 1005 14.27 -66.15 -19.61
CA GLU A 1005 15.34 -67.10 -19.26
C GLU A 1005 15.73 -67.93 -20.49
N VAL A 1006 17.02 -67.95 -20.83
CA VAL A 1006 17.56 -68.85 -21.86
C VAL A 1006 18.07 -70.11 -21.16
N VAL A 1007 17.54 -71.26 -21.53
CA VAL A 1007 17.95 -72.56 -20.99
C VAL A 1007 18.73 -73.32 -22.05
N LEU A 1008 19.97 -73.69 -21.73
CA LEU A 1008 20.86 -74.49 -22.56
C LEU A 1008 20.94 -75.91 -22.00
N ASP A 1009 20.38 -76.89 -22.72
CA ASP A 1009 20.56 -78.30 -22.39
C ASP A 1009 21.91 -78.77 -22.93
N VAL A 1010 22.70 -79.47 -22.10
CA VAL A 1010 24.09 -79.85 -22.40
C VAL A 1010 24.43 -81.29 -22.00
N THR A 1011 25.12 -82.00 -22.90
CA THR A 1011 25.76 -83.30 -22.63
C THR A 1011 27.25 -83.12 -22.37
N VAL A 1012 27.76 -83.77 -21.32
CA VAL A 1012 29.19 -83.83 -20.98
C VAL A 1012 29.89 -84.88 -21.84
N ALA A 1013 31.10 -84.59 -22.34
CA ALA A 1013 31.86 -85.53 -23.15
C ALA A 1013 32.10 -86.88 -22.42
N PRO A 1014 32.14 -88.02 -23.14
CA PRO A 1014 32.21 -89.36 -22.53
C PRO A 1014 33.57 -89.68 -21.87
N LYS A 1015 34.58 -88.82 -22.04
CA LYS A 1015 35.89 -88.91 -21.38
C LYS A 1015 36.41 -87.51 -21.05
N LEU A 1016 36.32 -87.12 -19.77
CA LEU A 1016 37.00 -85.93 -19.22
C LEU A 1016 38.22 -86.36 -18.39
N GLU A 1017 39.19 -85.46 -18.29
CA GLU A 1017 40.30 -85.52 -17.32
C GLU A 1017 40.25 -84.33 -16.32
N LEU A 1018 39.19 -83.51 -16.40
CA LEU A 1018 38.90 -82.42 -15.46
C LEU A 1018 38.16 -82.91 -14.21
N LEU A 1019 38.37 -82.23 -13.08
CA LEU A 1019 37.64 -82.46 -11.82
C LEU A 1019 36.44 -81.51 -11.63
N THR A 1020 36.44 -80.38 -12.34
CA THR A 1020 35.41 -79.35 -12.31
C THR A 1020 35.23 -78.78 -13.71
N LEU A 1021 34.02 -78.35 -14.02
CA LEU A 1021 33.67 -77.72 -15.28
C LEU A 1021 33.05 -76.36 -14.98
N THR A 1022 33.70 -75.29 -15.43
CA THR A 1022 33.22 -73.91 -15.34
C THR A 1022 32.68 -73.50 -16.71
N ASN A 1023 31.56 -72.80 -16.74
CA ASN A 1023 31.10 -72.10 -17.94
C ASN A 1023 30.67 -70.67 -17.61
N THR A 1024 30.92 -69.75 -18.55
CA THR A 1024 30.69 -68.30 -18.41
C THR A 1024 29.92 -67.79 -19.63
N ALA A 1025 28.77 -67.16 -19.37
CA ALA A 1025 28.05 -66.39 -20.38
C ALA A 1025 28.33 -64.90 -20.18
N VAL A 1026 28.32 -64.15 -21.28
CA VAL A 1026 28.48 -62.70 -21.33
C VAL A 1026 27.29 -62.12 -22.09
N ALA A 1027 26.57 -61.18 -21.49
CA ALA A 1027 25.64 -60.34 -22.22
C ALA A 1027 26.31 -59.00 -22.47
N CYS A 1028 26.16 -58.48 -23.68
CA CYS A 1028 26.68 -57.18 -24.09
C CYS A 1028 25.55 -56.33 -24.67
N ALA A 1029 25.58 -55.03 -24.40
CA ALA A 1029 24.70 -54.03 -24.97
C ALA A 1029 25.52 -52.88 -25.56
N ALA A 1030 24.95 -52.19 -26.55
CA ALA A 1030 25.44 -50.87 -26.94
C ALA A 1030 24.91 -49.83 -25.93
N GLU A 1031 25.74 -48.83 -25.63
CA GLU A 1031 25.31 -47.62 -24.93
C GLU A 1031 24.47 -46.75 -25.89
N TYR A 1032 23.26 -46.37 -25.49
CA TYR A 1032 22.30 -45.66 -26.36
C TYR A 1032 22.56 -44.15 -26.33
N ASP A 1033 23.49 -43.68 -27.17
CA ASP A 1033 23.70 -42.25 -27.44
C ASP A 1033 23.14 -41.88 -28.82
N PRO A 1034 22.06 -41.07 -28.91
CA PRO A 1034 21.49 -40.63 -30.18
C PRO A 1034 22.22 -39.43 -30.83
N ALA A 1035 23.21 -38.83 -30.15
CA ALA A 1035 23.96 -37.66 -30.58
C ALA A 1035 25.39 -37.97 -31.08
N LEU A 1036 25.98 -39.10 -30.67
CA LEU A 1036 27.30 -39.54 -31.13
C LEU A 1036 27.25 -40.59 -32.27
N PRO A 1037 28.24 -40.61 -33.19
CA PRO A 1037 28.47 -41.77 -34.05
C PRO A 1037 28.93 -42.97 -33.18
N PRO A 1038 28.53 -44.21 -33.50
CA PRO A 1038 28.72 -45.37 -32.62
C PRO A 1038 30.21 -45.65 -32.35
N ALA A 1039 30.65 -45.40 -31.12
CA ALA A 1039 32.06 -45.33 -30.72
C ALA A 1039 32.43 -46.33 -29.63
N GLU A 1040 32.35 -47.62 -29.95
CA GLU A 1040 32.97 -48.77 -29.26
C GLU A 1040 32.69 -49.01 -27.75
N ALA A 1041 31.90 -48.14 -27.08
CA ALA A 1041 31.40 -48.34 -25.73
C ALA A 1041 30.36 -49.48 -25.67
N THR A 1042 30.86 -50.72 -25.63
CA THR A 1042 30.04 -51.91 -25.44
C THR A 1042 30.03 -52.28 -23.97
N LEU A 1043 28.89 -52.09 -23.31
CA LEU A 1043 28.71 -52.50 -21.93
C LEU A 1043 28.47 -54.01 -21.89
N CYS A 1044 29.40 -54.76 -21.29
CA CYS A 1044 29.28 -56.22 -21.12
C CYS A 1044 29.27 -56.61 -19.64
N ALA A 1045 28.46 -57.61 -19.28
CA ALA A 1045 28.44 -58.24 -17.97
C ALA A 1045 28.52 -59.77 -18.12
N GLU A 1046 29.27 -60.42 -17.24
CA GLU A 1046 29.45 -61.87 -17.24
C GLU A 1046 28.76 -62.58 -16.07
N GLY A 1047 28.31 -63.81 -16.31
CA GLY A 1047 27.76 -64.72 -15.31
C GLY A 1047 28.36 -66.11 -15.48
N SER A 1048 29.10 -66.56 -14.47
CA SER A 1048 29.77 -67.86 -14.47
C SER A 1048 29.23 -68.82 -13.41
N THR A 1049 29.37 -70.11 -13.66
CA THR A 1049 29.03 -71.18 -12.70
C THR A 1049 29.99 -72.35 -12.87
N THR A 1050 30.25 -73.08 -11.79
CA THR A 1050 31.17 -74.23 -11.76
C THR A 1050 30.51 -75.45 -11.12
N ILE A 1051 30.62 -76.60 -11.78
CA ILE A 1051 30.10 -77.89 -11.29
C ILE A 1051 31.24 -78.92 -11.16
N ALA A 1052 31.06 -79.93 -10.32
CA ALA A 1052 32.04 -81.02 -10.18
C ALA A 1052 31.86 -82.09 -11.28
N VAL A 1053 32.97 -82.70 -11.71
CA VAL A 1053 32.98 -83.77 -12.71
C VAL A 1053 33.40 -85.09 -12.07
N GLY A 1054 32.50 -86.07 -12.07
CA GLY A 1054 32.76 -87.43 -11.59
C GLY A 1054 31.60 -88.05 -10.81
N ALA A 1055 31.89 -89.15 -10.10
CA ALA A 1055 31.04 -89.60 -9.02
C ALA A 1055 31.32 -88.73 -7.77
N PRO A 1056 30.31 -88.39 -6.95
CA PRO A 1056 30.54 -87.60 -5.74
C PRO A 1056 31.53 -88.31 -4.82
N ILE A 1057 32.50 -87.57 -4.29
CA ILE A 1057 33.43 -88.08 -3.28
C ILE A 1057 32.63 -88.33 -2.00
N ALA A 1058 32.35 -89.60 -1.73
CA ALA A 1058 31.72 -90.02 -0.48
C ALA A 1058 32.69 -89.83 0.68
N LEU A 1059 32.64 -88.64 1.30
CA LEU A 1059 33.15 -88.45 2.66
C LEU A 1059 32.39 -89.39 3.61
N PRO A 1060 33.06 -89.99 4.61
CA PRO A 1060 32.43 -90.97 5.48
C PRO A 1060 31.34 -90.32 6.34
N ALA A 1061 30.21 -91.00 6.48
CA ALA A 1061 29.17 -90.64 7.43
C ALA A 1061 29.52 -91.12 8.84
N GLU A 1062 29.22 -90.31 9.84
CA GLU A 1062 29.17 -90.70 11.25
C GLU A 1062 27.86 -90.13 11.84
N ALA A 1063 27.22 -90.88 12.75
CA ALA A 1063 25.82 -90.70 13.18
C ALA A 1063 25.71 -89.73 14.40
N ASP A 1064 24.55 -89.27 14.89
CA ASP A 1064 23.17 -89.83 14.86
C ASP A 1064 22.05 -88.79 14.61
N ASP A 1065 20.88 -89.32 14.25
CA ASP A 1065 19.56 -88.68 14.02
C ASP A 1065 18.72 -88.67 15.37
N PRO A 1066 17.41 -88.30 15.50
CA PRO A 1066 16.41 -88.04 14.45
C PRO A 1066 15.42 -86.84 14.57
N ALA A 1067 15.33 -86.12 13.44
CA ALA A 1067 14.14 -85.89 12.59
C ALA A 1067 12.80 -85.24 13.05
N GLY A 1068 12.25 -84.44 12.13
CA GLY A 1068 10.80 -84.14 11.93
C GLY A 1068 10.39 -82.67 12.14
N LEU A 1069 9.68 -81.96 11.25
CA LEU A 1069 9.02 -82.22 9.94
C LEU A 1069 9.10 -80.89 9.11
N ALA A 1070 9.36 -80.84 7.80
CA ALA A 1070 8.44 -81.03 6.65
C ALA A 1070 7.15 -80.13 6.67
N SER A 1071 6.66 -79.49 5.59
CA SER A 1071 7.11 -79.28 4.18
C SER A 1071 6.19 -78.23 3.47
N THR A 1072 6.40 -77.96 2.17
CA THR A 1072 5.62 -77.10 1.23
C THR A 1072 5.73 -75.57 1.46
N GLY A 1073 5.75 -74.68 0.45
CA GLY A 1073 6.08 -74.87 -0.97
C GLY A 1073 4.93 -75.14 -1.96
N PHE A 1074 4.36 -74.08 -2.58
CA PHE A 1074 4.28 -73.85 -4.04
C PHE A 1074 3.72 -72.44 -4.36
N ALA A 1075 3.73 -72.02 -5.63
CA ALA A 1075 3.37 -70.66 -6.09
C ALA A 1075 2.01 -70.57 -6.80
N GLY A 1076 1.47 -69.34 -6.99
CA GLY A 1076 0.46 -69.07 -8.03
C GLY A 1076 -0.44 -67.84 -7.86
N GLY A 1077 -0.45 -66.98 -8.88
CA GLY A 1077 -1.68 -66.37 -9.44
C GLY A 1077 -2.27 -65.08 -8.83
N PRO A 1078 -2.59 -64.07 -9.64
CA PRO A 1078 -3.53 -62.98 -9.31
C PRO A 1078 -4.97 -63.24 -9.80
N TRP A 1079 -5.88 -62.31 -9.47
CA TRP A 1079 -7.30 -62.18 -9.89
C TRP A 1079 -8.35 -63.15 -9.30
N ALA A 1080 -9.11 -62.64 -8.32
CA ALA A 1080 -10.57 -62.68 -8.33
C ALA A 1080 -11.16 -61.71 -7.28
N TRP A 1081 -11.80 -60.61 -7.72
CA TRP A 1081 -12.76 -59.89 -6.88
C TRP A 1081 -14.09 -60.65 -6.91
N PHE A 1082 -14.75 -60.88 -5.76
CA PHE A 1082 -16.09 -60.34 -5.46
C PHE A 1082 -16.67 -60.80 -4.11
N ALA A 1083 -17.73 -60.11 -3.70
CA ALA A 1083 -18.87 -60.57 -2.91
C ALA A 1083 -18.73 -60.75 -1.37
N VAL A 1084 -19.40 -59.82 -0.69
CA VAL A 1084 -20.23 -60.03 0.53
C VAL A 1084 -19.45 -60.16 1.85
N VAL A 1085 -19.36 -59.14 2.72
CA VAL A 1085 -20.38 -58.24 3.34
C VAL A 1085 -21.24 -58.93 4.41
N LEU A 1086 -21.21 -58.38 5.64
CA LEU A 1086 -22.10 -58.65 6.78
C LEU A 1086 -22.17 -60.09 7.33
N LEU A 1087 -21.72 -60.26 8.58
CA LEU A 1087 -22.57 -60.43 9.77
C LEU A 1087 -21.64 -60.28 11.01
N ALA A 1088 -21.65 -59.17 11.73
CA ALA A 1088 -22.62 -58.77 12.76
C ALA A 1088 -22.31 -59.29 14.18
N LEU A 1089 -22.08 -58.32 15.08
CA LEU A 1089 -22.67 -58.18 16.43
C LEU A 1089 -22.69 -59.41 17.38
N GLY A 1090 -21.93 -59.30 18.48
CA GLY A 1090 -22.12 -60.11 19.71
C GLY A 1090 -20.81 -60.31 20.49
N SER A 1091 -20.43 -59.62 21.57
CA SER A 1091 -21.09 -59.17 22.82
C SER A 1091 -20.77 -60.07 24.04
N GLY A 1092 -20.48 -59.43 25.19
CA GLY A 1092 -20.11 -60.09 26.47
C GLY A 1092 -18.59 -60.18 26.68
N ALA A 1093 -17.93 -59.57 27.67
CA ALA A 1093 -18.18 -59.43 29.13
C ALA A 1093 -18.01 -60.76 29.89
N SER A 1094 -17.40 -60.84 31.09
CA SER A 1094 -17.01 -59.82 32.09
C SER A 1094 -15.56 -60.11 32.61
N ALA A 1095 -14.90 -59.43 33.55
CA ALA A 1095 -15.24 -58.55 34.69
C ALA A 1095 -13.94 -57.75 35.10
N PHE A 1096 -13.69 -57.03 36.21
CA PHE A 1096 -14.39 -56.52 37.44
C PHE A 1096 -13.36 -55.56 38.16
N VAL A 1097 -13.65 -54.54 38.98
CA VAL A 1097 -14.80 -53.60 39.12
C VAL A 1097 -14.44 -52.45 40.11
N LEU A 1098 -14.94 -51.21 39.87
CA LEU A 1098 -15.04 -50.03 40.80
C LEU A 1098 -13.71 -49.41 41.36
N SER A 1099 -13.42 -48.10 41.26
CA SER A 1099 -14.11 -46.82 41.64
C SER A 1099 -14.06 -46.49 43.16
N ARG A 1100 -14.10 -45.23 43.66
CA ARG A 1100 -14.89 -44.04 43.22
C ARG A 1100 -14.50 -42.72 43.97
N ARG A 1101 -14.74 -41.55 43.34
CA ARG A 1101 -14.93 -40.17 43.93
C ARG A 1101 -13.68 -39.50 44.56
N ARG A 1102 -13.58 -38.15 44.66
CA ARG A 1102 -14.60 -37.08 44.81
C ARG A 1102 -14.38 -35.82 43.93
N ARG A 1103 -15.47 -35.10 43.60
CA ARG A 1103 -15.54 -33.62 43.51
C ARG A 1103 -15.98 -33.06 44.87
N VAL A 1104 -15.53 -31.85 45.25
CA VAL A 1104 -16.28 -30.84 46.05
C VAL A 1104 -15.85 -29.43 45.58
N THR A 1105 -16.72 -28.44 45.72
CA THR A 1105 -16.66 -27.05 45.21
C THR A 1105 -16.02 -26.03 46.17
N GLY A 1106 -15.63 -24.87 45.64
CA GLY A 1106 -15.34 -23.63 46.40
C GLY A 1106 -15.33 -22.39 45.49
N THR A 1107 -15.99 -21.31 45.93
CA THR A 1107 -16.24 -20.01 45.25
C THR A 1107 -16.32 -18.92 46.34
N PRO A 1108 -16.36 -17.59 46.04
CA PRO A 1108 -15.80 -16.79 44.94
C PRO A 1108 -15.00 -15.57 45.51
N GLU A 1109 -14.98 -14.43 44.80
CA GLU A 1109 -14.67 -13.05 45.26
C GLU A 1109 -13.24 -12.69 45.70
N ALA A 1110 -12.54 -11.93 44.84
CA ALA A 1110 -12.09 -10.55 45.11
C ALA A 1110 -11.78 -9.83 43.78
#